data_AF-A0A1I1JS84-F1
#
_entry.id   AF-A0A1I1JS84-F1
#
_cell.length_a   1.000
_cell.length_b   1.000
_cell.length_c   1.000
_cell.angle_alpha   90.00
_cell.angle_beta   90.00
_cell.angle_gamma   90.00
#
_symmetry.space_group_name_H-M   'P 1'
#
loop_
_entity.id
_entity.type
_entity.pdbx_description
1 polymer ?
#
loop_
_entity_poly.entity_id
_entity_poly.type
_entity_poly.pdbx_seq_one_letter_code
_entity_poly.pdbx_strand_id
1 'polypeptide(L)'
;MFTIDDLSDRLDGYLTVDEIAQVRRAFYYAEQAHDGQHRRSGEPYVTHPLAVANILANMHMDYQSLMAAMLHDVIEDTGITKEALSRQFGEEVAELVDGVSKLTQITFEDKAVAQAENFQKMVLAMSRDIRVIIVKLADRLHNMRTLGALRPDKKRRIARETLEIYSRIAGRLGINTIRVELEDLSFQAIHPMRAERIQRAVVKARGNRRSMVRHVQSTLQSTLDGDELPGTVMGRQKHLLSIYRKMRDQRKPFNELMDVFGFRIVTDRVDTCYRILGAVHNLYKPVPGRFKDYIAIPKANGYQSLHTTLFGPNGIPIEVQIRTREMEAMANNGIAAHWLYKAGQTDRPIAMGSHARAREWVRGLLEMQRHAGNSLEFIEHVKNDLFPDDAYVFTPKGDIMELPRGATAIDFAYAVHTDIGNSCIACRIDRHLAPLSSRLESGQTVEIITAPGAQPNLAWLSFTITAKARSAVRHALKHQQRNDSVALGRRLLNQALSSFNMTLDSLAPAHVDELLKALSLDTLDDLLEEIGLGSRVAWSVARRLADSEPEQIEAHSDDQGAMAISGAHNMVISFARCCYPLPGDAIVGSLSAGRGIVVHRSECGNLEDCREDPEKCFPLQWSDTVEDDFPVGLRIEIETRRGLVAELASLINDAEANIERINIEERDERLSIVNLTLAVRNRVHLARIIKRIRNLAYVGRISRTGS
;
A
#
# COMPACT_ATOMS: atom_id res chain seq x y z
N MET A 1 -3.23 -9.06 -45.77
CA MET A 1 -3.82 -8.02 -44.91
C MET A 1 -5.16 -8.57 -44.48
N PHE A 2 -5.43 -8.67 -43.18
CA PHE A 2 -6.75 -9.18 -42.73
C PHE A 2 -7.80 -8.16 -43.13
N THR A 3 -8.87 -8.61 -43.78
CA THR A 3 -9.99 -7.77 -44.23
C THR A 3 -11.17 -7.88 -43.27
N ILE A 4 -12.13 -6.96 -43.39
CA ILE A 4 -13.38 -7.03 -42.63
C ILE A 4 -14.23 -8.24 -43.04
N ASP A 5 -14.09 -8.71 -44.29
CA ASP A 5 -14.77 -9.91 -44.77
C ASP A 5 -14.16 -11.16 -44.12
N ASP A 6 -12.82 -11.26 -44.04
CA ASP A 6 -12.16 -12.36 -43.31
C ASP A 6 -12.59 -12.43 -41.84
N LEU A 7 -12.80 -11.26 -41.20
CA LEU A 7 -13.30 -11.21 -39.84
C LEU A 7 -14.77 -11.65 -39.79
N SER A 8 -15.60 -11.21 -40.74
CA SER A 8 -17.03 -11.56 -40.79
C SER A 8 -17.24 -13.07 -40.94
N ASP A 9 -16.53 -13.72 -41.87
CA ASP A 9 -16.55 -15.17 -42.09
C ASP A 9 -16.18 -15.94 -40.80
N ARG A 10 -15.33 -15.34 -39.98
CA ARG A 10 -14.90 -15.92 -38.72
C ARG A 10 -15.95 -15.74 -37.61
N LEU A 11 -16.68 -14.62 -37.62
CA LEU A 11 -17.74 -14.33 -36.67
C LEU A 11 -19.00 -15.17 -36.93
N ASP A 12 -19.23 -15.60 -38.17
CA ASP A 12 -20.34 -16.51 -38.54
C ASP A 12 -20.36 -17.80 -37.70
N GLY A 13 -19.21 -18.21 -37.17
CA GLY A 13 -19.10 -19.39 -36.32
C GLY A 13 -19.79 -19.27 -34.95
N TYR A 14 -20.12 -18.06 -34.48
CA TYR A 14 -20.73 -17.88 -33.15
C TYR A 14 -21.65 -16.66 -32.96
N LEU A 15 -21.77 -15.76 -33.95
CA LEU A 15 -22.67 -14.60 -33.91
C LEU A 15 -23.77 -14.71 -34.98
N THR A 16 -24.87 -13.98 -34.77
CA THR A 16 -25.95 -13.88 -35.75
C THR A 16 -25.60 -12.91 -36.88
N VAL A 17 -26.27 -13.06 -38.03
CA VAL A 17 -26.05 -12.20 -39.21
C VAL A 17 -26.28 -10.71 -38.89
N ASP A 18 -27.30 -10.40 -38.07
CA ASP A 18 -27.60 -9.03 -37.66
C ASP A 18 -26.51 -8.44 -36.76
N GLU A 19 -25.96 -9.22 -35.83
CA GLU A 19 -24.85 -8.79 -34.98
C GLU A 19 -23.57 -8.55 -35.80
N ILE A 20 -23.28 -9.41 -36.77
CA ILE A 20 -22.14 -9.25 -37.68
C ILE A 20 -22.31 -7.98 -38.52
N ALA A 21 -23.52 -7.70 -39.00
CA ALA A 21 -23.81 -6.45 -39.71
C ALA A 21 -23.56 -5.20 -38.84
N GLN A 22 -23.85 -5.25 -37.54
CA GLN A 22 -23.52 -4.15 -36.62
C GLN A 22 -22.01 -3.97 -36.42
N VAL A 23 -21.25 -5.06 -36.32
CA VAL A 23 -19.77 -5.00 -36.24
C VAL A 23 -19.19 -4.40 -37.52
N ARG A 24 -19.69 -4.80 -38.70
CA ARG A 24 -19.29 -4.21 -39.99
C ARG A 24 -19.61 -2.72 -40.05
N ARG A 25 -20.79 -2.31 -39.58
CA ARG A 25 -21.18 -0.91 -39.51
C ARG A 25 -20.23 -0.09 -38.63
N ALA A 26 -19.84 -0.63 -37.47
CA ALA A 26 -18.85 0.01 -36.59
C ALA A 26 -17.47 0.14 -37.26
N PHE A 27 -17.05 -0.87 -38.03
CA PHE A 27 -15.81 -0.81 -38.81
C PHE A 27 -15.82 0.32 -39.84
N TYR A 28 -16.87 0.43 -40.67
CA TYR A 28 -16.96 1.50 -41.67
C TYR A 28 -17.05 2.88 -41.03
N TYR A 29 -17.69 3.01 -39.88
CA TYR A 29 -17.71 4.26 -39.13
C TYR A 29 -16.32 4.65 -38.61
N ALA A 30 -15.56 3.69 -38.07
CA ALA A 30 -14.19 3.92 -37.65
C ALA A 30 -13.28 4.27 -38.84
N GLU A 31 -13.44 3.59 -39.97
CA GLU A 31 -12.72 3.89 -41.22
C GLU A 31 -12.96 5.33 -41.67
N GLN A 32 -14.23 5.76 -41.68
CA GLN A 32 -14.61 7.12 -42.05
C GLN A 32 -14.09 8.16 -41.04
N ALA A 33 -14.14 7.86 -39.75
CA ALA A 33 -13.69 8.76 -38.70
C ALA A 33 -12.18 9.01 -38.75
N HIS A 34 -11.40 7.97 -39.10
CA HIS A 34 -9.95 8.02 -39.21
C HIS A 34 -9.45 8.22 -40.66
N ASP A 35 -10.30 8.72 -41.56
CA ASP A 35 -9.91 8.94 -42.95
C ASP A 35 -8.73 9.93 -43.04
N GLY A 36 -7.75 9.60 -43.87
CA GLY A 36 -6.47 10.33 -43.98
C GLY A 36 -5.50 10.17 -42.80
N GLN A 37 -5.84 9.42 -41.74
CA GLN A 37 -4.94 9.14 -40.62
C GLN A 37 -4.09 7.89 -40.86
N HIS A 38 -2.79 8.00 -40.63
CA HIS A 38 -1.84 6.89 -40.76
C HIS A 38 -1.13 6.58 -39.45
N ARG A 39 -0.84 5.30 -39.20
CA ARG A 39 0.01 4.90 -38.06
C ARG A 39 1.46 5.30 -38.30
N ARG A 40 2.26 5.31 -37.24
CA ARG A 40 3.72 5.53 -37.32
C ARG A 40 4.46 4.47 -38.16
N SER A 41 3.84 3.31 -38.39
CA SER A 41 4.34 2.26 -39.30
C SER A 41 4.09 2.56 -40.78
N GLY A 42 3.25 3.56 -41.09
CA GLY A 42 2.82 3.91 -42.46
C GLY A 42 1.51 3.25 -42.90
N GLU A 43 0.99 2.29 -42.15
CA GLU A 43 -0.29 1.62 -42.46
C GLU A 43 -1.50 2.52 -42.16
N PRO A 44 -2.63 2.35 -42.88
CA PRO A 44 -3.89 3.04 -42.56
C PRO A 44 -4.31 2.79 -41.11
N TYR A 45 -4.85 3.80 -40.43
CA TYR A 45 -5.17 3.71 -39.00
C TYR A 45 -6.15 2.57 -38.68
N VAL A 46 -7.15 2.35 -39.54
CA VAL A 46 -8.21 1.33 -39.39
C VAL A 46 -7.68 -0.11 -39.25
N THR A 47 -6.45 -0.38 -39.68
CA THR A 47 -5.80 -1.69 -39.49
C THR A 47 -5.63 -2.07 -38.03
N HIS A 48 -5.45 -1.09 -37.13
CA HIS A 48 -5.29 -1.34 -35.72
C HIS A 48 -6.60 -1.78 -35.04
N PRO A 49 -7.71 -1.02 -35.12
CA PRO A 49 -8.99 -1.46 -34.59
C PRO A 49 -9.43 -2.83 -35.11
N LEU A 50 -9.23 -3.10 -36.41
CA LEU A 50 -9.53 -4.42 -37.01
C LEU A 50 -8.70 -5.55 -36.38
N ALA A 51 -7.40 -5.33 -36.15
CA ALA A 51 -6.54 -6.31 -35.50
C ALA A 51 -6.92 -6.54 -34.02
N VAL A 52 -7.37 -5.50 -33.31
CA VAL A 52 -7.87 -5.61 -31.92
C VAL A 52 -9.16 -6.42 -31.89
N ALA A 53 -10.12 -6.13 -32.78
CA ALA A 53 -11.35 -6.90 -32.90
C ALA A 53 -11.07 -8.38 -33.22
N ASN A 54 -10.09 -8.68 -34.07
CA ASN A 54 -9.70 -10.06 -34.34
C ASN A 54 -9.11 -10.77 -33.10
N ILE A 55 -8.35 -10.07 -32.26
CA ILE A 55 -7.88 -10.64 -30.97
C ILE A 55 -9.08 -11.01 -30.09
N LEU A 56 -10.08 -10.15 -29.98
CA LEU A 56 -11.30 -10.41 -29.21
C LEU A 56 -12.17 -11.52 -29.82
N ALA A 57 -12.23 -11.60 -31.15
CA ALA A 57 -12.92 -12.69 -31.86
C ALA A 57 -12.28 -14.07 -31.57
N ASN A 58 -10.95 -14.15 -31.38
CA ASN A 58 -10.32 -15.40 -30.92
C ASN A 58 -10.86 -15.87 -29.55
N MET A 59 -11.30 -14.93 -28.71
CA MET A 59 -11.86 -15.19 -27.39
C MET A 59 -13.38 -15.36 -27.44
N HIS A 60 -13.99 -15.26 -28.63
CA HIS A 60 -15.44 -15.31 -28.88
C HIS A 60 -16.23 -14.31 -28.01
N MET A 61 -15.72 -13.08 -27.99
CA MET A 61 -16.40 -11.97 -27.30
C MET A 61 -17.68 -11.56 -28.04
N ASP A 62 -18.62 -11.00 -27.28
CA ASP A 62 -19.89 -10.45 -27.77
C ASP A 62 -19.70 -9.33 -28.81
N TYR A 63 -20.71 -9.15 -29.66
CA TYR A 63 -20.66 -8.19 -30.76
C TYR A 63 -20.45 -6.74 -30.28
N GLN A 64 -20.96 -6.37 -29.10
CA GLN A 64 -20.76 -5.04 -28.52
C GLN A 64 -19.29 -4.79 -28.14
N SER A 65 -18.61 -5.80 -27.58
CA SER A 65 -17.16 -5.74 -27.34
C SER A 65 -16.36 -5.59 -28.63
N LEU A 66 -16.78 -6.27 -29.70
CA LEU A 66 -16.15 -6.14 -31.02
C LEU A 66 -16.37 -4.74 -31.61
N MET A 67 -17.58 -4.19 -31.52
CA MET A 67 -17.89 -2.82 -31.91
C MET A 67 -17.07 -1.82 -31.11
N ALA A 68 -16.98 -1.98 -29.79
CA ALA A 68 -16.16 -1.14 -28.92
C ALA A 68 -14.67 -1.18 -29.33
N ALA A 69 -14.15 -2.34 -29.72
CA ALA A 69 -12.79 -2.44 -30.25
C ALA A 69 -12.58 -1.73 -31.58
N MET A 70 -13.58 -1.75 -32.49
CA MET A 70 -13.52 -0.97 -33.72
C MET A 70 -13.51 0.54 -33.45
N LEU A 71 -14.22 0.97 -32.41
CA LEU A 71 -14.47 2.39 -32.11
C LEU A 71 -13.56 2.97 -31.01
N HIS A 72 -12.67 2.18 -30.39
CA HIS A 72 -12.00 2.56 -29.13
C HIS A 72 -11.16 3.84 -29.19
N ASP A 73 -10.59 4.15 -30.36
CA ASP A 73 -9.76 5.34 -30.57
C ASP A 73 -10.54 6.50 -31.21
N VAL A 74 -11.82 6.29 -31.57
CA VAL A 74 -12.62 7.29 -32.29
C VAL A 74 -12.86 8.52 -31.42
N ILE A 75 -13.20 8.34 -30.14
CA ILE A 75 -13.40 9.46 -29.20
C ILE A 75 -12.09 10.22 -28.97
N GLU A 76 -10.96 9.52 -28.95
CA GLU A 76 -9.66 10.14 -28.63
C GLU A 76 -9.08 10.95 -29.80
N ASP A 77 -9.16 10.42 -31.01
CA ASP A 77 -8.38 10.92 -32.15
C ASP A 77 -9.19 11.76 -33.16
N THR A 78 -10.52 11.62 -33.19
CA THR A 78 -11.34 12.15 -34.32
C THR A 78 -12.34 13.23 -33.92
N GLY A 79 -12.39 13.61 -32.63
CA GLY A 79 -13.27 14.67 -32.11
C GLY A 79 -14.75 14.30 -31.99
N ILE A 80 -15.11 13.04 -32.28
CA ILE A 80 -16.48 12.52 -32.15
C ILE A 80 -16.82 12.33 -30.67
N THR A 81 -17.97 12.88 -30.23
CA THR A 81 -18.36 12.80 -28.82
C THR A 81 -19.05 11.49 -28.46
N LYS A 82 -19.07 11.17 -27.16
CA LYS A 82 -19.77 10.00 -26.62
C LYS A 82 -21.27 9.99 -26.98
N GLU A 83 -21.92 11.16 -26.95
CA GLU A 83 -23.35 11.28 -27.28
C GLU A 83 -23.62 10.92 -28.74
N ALA A 84 -22.70 11.23 -29.66
CA ALA A 84 -22.81 10.84 -31.06
C ALA A 84 -22.74 9.31 -31.23
N LEU A 85 -21.82 8.65 -30.52
CA LEU A 85 -21.71 7.19 -30.52
C LEU A 85 -22.94 6.52 -29.89
N SER A 86 -23.46 7.07 -28.78
CA SER A 86 -24.67 6.55 -28.13
C SER A 86 -25.88 6.57 -29.07
N ARG A 87 -26.07 7.66 -29.83
CA ARG A 87 -27.15 7.74 -30.83
C ARG A 87 -27.01 6.74 -31.97
N GLN A 88 -25.78 6.41 -32.39
CA GLN A 88 -25.55 5.54 -33.53
C GLN A 88 -25.53 4.04 -33.20
N PHE A 89 -24.94 3.69 -32.05
CA PHE A 89 -24.59 2.32 -31.67
C PHE A 89 -25.17 1.89 -30.31
N GLY A 90 -25.86 2.80 -29.61
CA GLY A 90 -26.47 2.55 -28.30
C GLY A 90 -25.59 2.96 -27.13
N GLU A 91 -26.22 3.19 -25.98
CA GLU A 91 -25.57 3.67 -24.75
C GLU A 91 -24.51 2.70 -24.25
N GLU A 92 -24.76 1.39 -24.34
CA GLU A 92 -23.84 0.35 -23.86
C GLU A 92 -22.50 0.36 -24.60
N VAL A 93 -22.50 0.48 -25.93
CA VAL A 93 -21.27 0.57 -26.73
C VAL A 93 -20.56 1.90 -26.46
N ALA A 94 -21.30 3.00 -26.30
CA ALA A 94 -20.72 4.30 -25.99
C ALA A 94 -20.03 4.33 -24.60
N GLU A 95 -20.62 3.71 -23.58
CA GLU A 95 -20.01 3.53 -22.26
C GLU A 95 -18.74 2.65 -22.33
N LEU A 96 -18.76 1.56 -23.12
CA LEU A 96 -17.57 0.72 -23.32
C LEU A 96 -16.43 1.50 -23.96
N VAL A 97 -16.70 2.24 -25.05
CA VAL A 97 -15.70 3.05 -25.76
C VAL A 97 -15.15 4.14 -24.84
N ASP A 98 -16.03 4.92 -24.20
CA ASP A 98 -15.64 5.97 -23.24
C ASP A 98 -14.80 5.41 -22.08
N GLY A 99 -15.17 4.23 -21.56
CA GLY A 99 -14.41 3.52 -20.54
C GLY A 99 -13.01 3.12 -20.99
N VAL A 100 -12.82 2.73 -22.26
CA VAL A 100 -11.51 2.41 -22.84
C VAL A 100 -10.71 3.70 -23.10
N SER A 101 -11.37 4.76 -23.57
CA SER A 101 -10.70 6.00 -23.97
C SER A 101 -10.16 6.82 -22.78
N LYS A 102 -10.91 6.83 -21.66
CA LYS A 102 -10.50 7.50 -20.42
C LYS A 102 -9.22 6.94 -19.78
N LEU A 103 -8.73 5.79 -20.25
CA LEU A 103 -7.51 5.14 -19.77
C LEU A 103 -6.23 5.70 -20.41
N THR A 104 -6.37 6.50 -21.47
CA THR A 104 -5.25 6.92 -22.32
C THR A 104 -4.89 8.40 -22.10
N GLN A 105 -5.77 9.18 -21.47
CA GLN A 105 -5.56 10.59 -21.17
C GLN A 105 -5.08 10.84 -19.73
N ILE A 106 -3.84 11.35 -19.58
CA ILE A 106 -3.47 12.67 -19.04
C ILE A 106 -1.93 12.78 -19.01
N THR A 107 -1.39 13.94 -19.40
CA THR A 107 0.00 14.35 -19.19
C THR A 107 0.18 15.00 -17.82
N PHE A 108 0.93 14.36 -16.92
CA PHE A 108 1.35 14.99 -15.66
C PHE A 108 2.88 15.14 -15.60
N GLU A 109 3.32 16.13 -14.81
CA GLU A 109 4.73 16.46 -14.60
C GLU A 109 5.47 15.39 -13.78
N ASP A 110 4.77 14.72 -12.84
CA ASP A 110 5.28 13.54 -12.13
C ASP A 110 4.69 12.23 -12.70
N LYS A 111 5.59 11.41 -13.26
CA LYS A 111 5.26 10.19 -13.99
C LYS A 111 4.70 9.09 -13.09
N ALA A 112 5.05 9.07 -11.82
CA ALA A 112 4.57 8.05 -10.88
C ALA A 112 3.11 8.31 -10.46
N VAL A 113 2.78 9.58 -10.23
CA VAL A 113 1.41 10.03 -9.92
C VAL A 113 0.48 9.84 -11.13
N ALA A 114 0.94 10.18 -12.33
CA ALA A 114 0.21 9.95 -13.58
C ALA A 114 -0.22 8.49 -13.76
N GLN A 115 0.72 7.58 -13.49
CA GLN A 115 0.48 6.15 -13.59
C GLN A 115 -0.52 5.67 -12.53
N ALA A 116 -0.52 6.30 -11.35
CA ALA A 116 -1.46 6.03 -10.26
C ALA A 116 -2.89 6.37 -10.66
N GLU A 117 -3.09 7.57 -11.18
CA GLU A 117 -4.41 8.05 -11.56
C GLU A 117 -4.97 7.29 -12.76
N ASN A 118 -4.13 6.99 -13.76
CA ASN A 118 -4.54 6.17 -14.91
C ASN A 118 -4.97 4.77 -14.46
N PHE A 119 -4.24 4.18 -13.51
CA PHE A 119 -4.59 2.89 -12.94
C PHE A 119 -5.89 2.97 -12.11
N GLN A 120 -6.10 4.04 -11.34
CA GLN A 120 -7.32 4.27 -10.58
C GLN A 120 -8.55 4.39 -11.50
N LYS A 121 -8.45 5.16 -12.58
CA LYS A 121 -9.49 5.26 -13.61
C LYS A 121 -9.76 3.90 -14.26
N MET A 122 -8.71 3.11 -14.49
CA MET A 122 -8.84 1.74 -14.99
C MET A 122 -9.66 0.85 -14.06
N VAL A 123 -9.35 0.85 -12.76
CA VAL A 123 -10.12 0.09 -11.76
C VAL A 123 -11.58 0.55 -11.71
N LEU A 124 -11.83 1.87 -11.78
CA LEU A 124 -13.17 2.42 -11.78
C LEU A 124 -13.97 1.98 -13.01
N ALA A 125 -13.38 2.06 -14.21
CA ALA A 125 -14.02 1.61 -15.45
C ALA A 125 -14.32 0.10 -15.43
N MET A 126 -13.36 -0.70 -14.96
CA MET A 126 -13.49 -2.15 -14.77
C MET A 126 -14.62 -2.54 -13.81
N SER A 127 -14.87 -1.72 -12.80
CA SER A 127 -15.91 -1.99 -11.80
C SER A 127 -17.32 -1.89 -12.37
N ARG A 128 -17.50 -1.03 -13.38
CA ARG A 128 -18.76 -0.86 -14.10
C ARG A 128 -18.94 -1.98 -15.10
N ASP A 129 -17.91 -2.21 -15.93
CA ASP A 129 -17.91 -3.29 -16.91
C ASP A 129 -16.50 -3.86 -17.13
N ILE A 130 -16.37 -5.18 -16.94
CA ILE A 130 -15.11 -5.89 -17.11
C ILE A 130 -14.70 -6.03 -18.59
N ARG A 131 -15.62 -5.85 -19.55
CA ARG A 131 -15.31 -5.87 -20.98
C ARG A 131 -14.33 -4.76 -21.36
N VAL A 132 -14.39 -3.61 -20.69
CA VAL A 132 -13.47 -2.47 -20.90
C VAL A 132 -12.00 -2.90 -20.79
N ILE A 133 -11.64 -3.67 -19.75
CA ILE A 133 -10.25 -4.11 -19.58
C ILE A 133 -9.85 -5.20 -20.58
N ILE A 134 -10.78 -6.05 -21.01
CA ILE A 134 -10.50 -7.08 -22.02
C ILE A 134 -10.19 -6.40 -23.36
N VAL A 135 -10.98 -5.40 -23.76
CA VAL A 135 -10.70 -4.57 -24.94
C VAL A 135 -9.35 -3.86 -24.80
N LYS A 136 -9.06 -3.27 -23.63
CA LYS A 136 -7.76 -2.59 -23.41
C LYS A 136 -6.56 -3.54 -23.43
N LEU A 137 -6.72 -4.79 -22.96
CA LEU A 137 -5.69 -5.81 -23.04
C LEU A 137 -5.43 -6.24 -24.49
N ALA A 138 -6.48 -6.33 -25.32
CA ALA A 138 -6.36 -6.62 -26.74
C ALA A 138 -5.69 -5.46 -27.51
N ASP A 139 -6.07 -4.21 -27.23
CA ASP A 139 -5.39 -3.00 -27.70
C ASP A 139 -3.89 -3.06 -27.33
N ARG A 140 -3.59 -3.23 -26.05
CA ARG A 140 -2.21 -3.28 -25.56
C ARG A 140 -1.42 -4.40 -26.22
N LEU A 141 -2.01 -5.57 -26.45
CA LEU A 141 -1.36 -6.68 -27.14
C LEU A 141 -1.01 -6.33 -28.58
N HIS A 142 -1.93 -5.75 -29.34
CA HIS A 142 -1.64 -5.30 -30.69
C HIS A 142 -0.53 -4.22 -30.72
N ASN A 143 -0.58 -3.27 -29.78
CA ASN A 143 0.46 -2.26 -29.61
C ASN A 143 1.84 -2.88 -29.30
N MET A 144 1.90 -3.95 -28.51
CA MET A 144 3.13 -4.70 -28.25
C MET A 144 3.63 -5.51 -29.46
N ARG A 145 2.73 -6.04 -30.30
CA ARG A 145 3.09 -6.73 -31.56
C ARG A 145 3.70 -5.76 -32.58
N THR A 146 3.22 -4.52 -32.61
CA THR A 146 3.68 -3.47 -33.56
C THR A 146 4.77 -2.55 -32.99
N LEU A 147 5.38 -2.92 -31.87
CA LEU A 147 6.33 -2.09 -31.11
C LEU A 147 7.67 -1.81 -31.84
N GLY A 148 7.93 -2.47 -32.98
CA GLY A 148 9.18 -2.39 -33.74
C GLY A 148 9.50 -0.99 -34.31
N ALA A 149 8.48 -0.21 -34.67
CA ALA A 149 8.66 1.12 -35.30
C ALA A 149 9.04 2.24 -34.30
N LEU A 150 9.07 1.96 -33.00
CA LEU A 150 9.32 2.97 -31.97
C LEU A 150 10.80 3.03 -31.56
N ARG A 151 11.22 4.23 -31.10
CA ARG A 151 12.56 4.43 -30.50
C ARG A 151 12.78 3.48 -29.31
N PRO A 152 14.03 2.99 -29.08
CA PRO A 152 14.34 2.02 -28.02
C PRO A 152 13.87 2.41 -26.61
N ASP A 153 13.95 3.68 -26.24
CA ASP A 153 13.53 4.15 -24.91
C ASP A 153 12.02 4.04 -24.72
N LYS A 154 11.24 4.45 -25.73
CA LYS A 154 9.78 4.33 -25.72
C LYS A 154 9.36 2.86 -25.74
N LYS A 155 10.06 2.02 -26.51
CA LYS A 155 9.86 0.56 -26.55
C LYS A 155 10.04 -0.08 -25.17
N ARG A 156 11.16 0.20 -24.48
CA ARG A 156 11.43 -0.33 -23.13
C ARG A 156 10.42 0.18 -22.11
N ARG A 157 10.01 1.45 -22.21
CA ARG A 157 9.02 2.04 -21.30
C ARG A 157 7.67 1.32 -21.40
N ILE A 158 7.12 1.21 -22.61
CA ILE A 158 5.83 0.52 -22.84
C ILE A 158 5.92 -0.95 -22.43
N ALA A 159 7.05 -1.61 -22.70
CA ALA A 159 7.27 -2.99 -22.30
C ALA A 159 7.33 -3.19 -20.77
N ARG A 160 7.96 -2.26 -20.01
CA ARG A 160 7.97 -2.33 -18.54
C ARG A 160 6.58 -2.13 -17.97
N GLU A 161 5.86 -1.13 -18.45
CA GLU A 161 4.47 -0.88 -18.07
C GLU A 161 3.58 -2.10 -18.36
N THR A 162 3.73 -2.68 -19.55
CA THR A 162 3.03 -3.90 -19.96
C THR A 162 3.33 -5.06 -19.02
N LEU A 163 4.59 -5.26 -18.66
CA LEU A 163 5.00 -6.34 -17.78
C LEU A 163 4.53 -6.13 -16.33
N GLU A 164 4.58 -4.90 -15.83
CA GLU A 164 4.24 -4.61 -14.44
C GLU A 164 2.73 -4.51 -14.17
N ILE A 165 1.96 -4.05 -15.16
CA ILE A 165 0.52 -3.77 -14.99
C ILE A 165 -0.31 -4.75 -15.83
N TYR A 166 -0.29 -4.59 -17.16
CA TYR A 166 -1.22 -5.29 -18.05
C TYR A 166 -1.07 -6.82 -18.02
N SER A 167 0.15 -7.33 -17.99
CA SER A 167 0.39 -8.77 -17.90
C SER A 167 -0.12 -9.35 -16.57
N ARG A 168 -0.01 -8.58 -15.48
CA ARG A 168 -0.49 -9.01 -14.16
C ARG A 168 -2.01 -9.06 -14.13
N ILE A 169 -2.67 -8.02 -14.66
CA ILE A 169 -4.13 -7.98 -14.80
C ILE A 169 -4.63 -9.14 -15.66
N ALA A 170 -4.01 -9.39 -16.82
CA ALA A 170 -4.36 -10.52 -17.69
C ALA A 170 -4.25 -11.86 -16.95
N GLY A 171 -3.26 -12.02 -16.07
CA GLY A 171 -3.12 -13.22 -15.23
C GLY A 171 -4.19 -13.37 -14.16
N ARG A 172 -4.59 -12.27 -13.52
CA ARG A 172 -5.67 -12.26 -12.53
C ARG A 172 -7.02 -12.58 -13.16
N LEU A 173 -7.28 -12.07 -14.38
CA LEU A 173 -8.46 -12.37 -15.16
C LEU A 173 -8.45 -13.78 -15.78
N GLY A 174 -7.36 -14.54 -15.62
CA GLY A 174 -7.20 -15.89 -16.15
C GLY A 174 -6.93 -15.95 -17.66
N ILE A 175 -6.73 -14.80 -18.33
CA ILE A 175 -6.50 -14.70 -19.77
C ILE A 175 -5.04 -15.02 -20.09
N ASN A 176 -4.68 -16.29 -19.93
CA ASN A 176 -3.30 -16.74 -20.00
C ASN A 176 -2.66 -16.59 -21.39
N THR A 177 -3.44 -16.70 -22.47
CA THR A 177 -2.94 -16.53 -23.84
C THR A 177 -2.38 -15.13 -24.05
N ILE A 178 -3.18 -14.09 -23.73
CA ILE A 178 -2.75 -12.70 -23.80
C ILE A 178 -1.59 -12.45 -22.82
N ARG A 179 -1.70 -12.94 -21.58
CA ARG A 179 -0.66 -12.76 -20.56
C ARG A 179 0.71 -13.23 -21.04
N VAL A 180 0.81 -14.47 -21.52
CA VAL A 180 2.07 -15.08 -21.95
C VAL A 180 2.67 -14.30 -23.12
N GLU A 181 1.82 -13.87 -24.07
CA GLU A 181 2.29 -13.12 -25.22
C GLU A 181 2.78 -11.70 -24.84
N LEU A 182 2.04 -11.00 -23.97
CA LEU A 182 2.48 -9.72 -23.40
C LEU A 182 3.81 -9.87 -22.65
N GLU A 183 3.97 -10.93 -21.84
CA GLU A 183 5.20 -11.21 -21.11
C GLU A 183 6.40 -11.43 -22.03
N ASP A 184 6.25 -12.26 -23.07
CA ASP A 184 7.33 -12.57 -24.00
C ASP A 184 7.69 -11.37 -24.90
N LEU A 185 6.70 -10.62 -25.41
CA LEU A 185 6.93 -9.38 -26.16
C LEU A 185 7.61 -8.31 -25.29
N SER A 186 7.20 -8.20 -24.03
CA SER A 186 7.83 -7.29 -23.07
C SER A 186 9.28 -7.69 -22.79
N PHE A 187 9.53 -8.99 -22.61
CA PHE A 187 10.87 -9.51 -22.40
C PHE A 187 11.80 -9.23 -23.58
N GLN A 188 11.33 -9.46 -24.81
CA GLN A 188 12.07 -9.14 -26.04
C GLN A 188 12.37 -7.65 -26.17
N ALA A 189 11.44 -6.78 -25.77
CA ALA A 189 11.62 -5.34 -25.81
C ALA A 189 12.58 -4.81 -24.73
N ILE A 190 12.56 -5.38 -23.53
CA ILE A 190 13.43 -4.97 -22.41
C ILE A 190 14.84 -5.54 -22.56
N HIS A 191 14.96 -6.82 -22.95
CA HIS A 191 16.21 -7.56 -23.03
C HIS A 191 16.37 -8.31 -24.37
N PRO A 192 16.51 -7.60 -25.51
CA PRO A 192 16.51 -8.21 -26.84
C PRO A 192 17.61 -9.27 -27.01
N MET A 193 18.85 -8.96 -26.61
CA MET A 193 19.98 -9.89 -26.72
C MET A 193 19.78 -11.18 -25.89
N ARG A 194 19.18 -11.08 -24.70
CA ARG A 194 18.92 -12.24 -23.84
C ARG A 194 17.81 -13.10 -24.42
N ALA A 195 16.73 -12.47 -24.90
CA ALA A 195 15.62 -13.16 -25.54
C ALA A 195 16.08 -13.96 -26.77
N GLU A 196 16.86 -13.33 -27.66
CA GLU A 196 17.39 -13.98 -28.86
C GLU A 196 18.30 -15.18 -28.52
N ARG A 197 19.17 -15.05 -27.51
CA ARG A 197 20.07 -16.14 -27.08
C ARG A 197 19.31 -17.30 -26.48
N ILE A 198 18.32 -17.05 -25.62
CA ILE A 198 17.47 -18.10 -25.03
C ILE A 198 16.63 -18.78 -26.12
N GLN A 199 16.05 -18.01 -27.04
CA GLN A 199 15.27 -18.55 -28.16
C GLN A 199 16.12 -19.51 -29.01
N ARG A 200 17.35 -19.12 -29.37
CA ARG A 200 18.30 -20.00 -30.07
C ARG A 200 18.62 -21.26 -29.28
N ALA A 201 18.84 -21.14 -27.98
CA ALA A 201 19.11 -22.28 -27.10
C ALA A 201 17.92 -23.26 -27.06
N VAL A 202 16.70 -22.74 -26.99
CA VAL A 202 15.47 -23.54 -27.01
C VAL A 202 15.28 -24.26 -28.34
N VAL A 203 15.49 -23.58 -29.47
CA VAL A 203 15.42 -24.20 -30.81
C VAL A 203 16.45 -25.33 -30.96
N LYS A 204 17.69 -25.10 -30.51
CA LYS A 204 18.75 -26.12 -30.53
C LYS A 204 18.40 -27.33 -29.66
N ALA A 205 17.92 -27.11 -28.43
CA ALA A 205 17.51 -28.18 -27.54
C ALA A 205 16.30 -28.96 -28.09
N ARG A 206 15.36 -28.29 -28.76
CA ARG A 206 14.21 -28.92 -29.42
C ARG A 206 14.67 -29.88 -30.52
N GLY A 207 15.69 -29.53 -31.30
CA GLY A 207 16.28 -30.42 -32.31
C GLY A 207 16.75 -31.74 -31.69
N ASN A 208 17.60 -31.65 -30.66
CA ASN A 208 18.20 -32.81 -30.02
C ASN A 208 17.21 -33.69 -29.23
N ARG A 209 16.15 -33.09 -28.67
CA ARG A 209 15.16 -33.79 -27.82
C ARG A 209 13.85 -34.12 -28.53
N ARG A 210 13.73 -33.86 -29.84
CA ARG A 210 12.48 -34.03 -30.61
C ARG A 210 11.99 -35.47 -30.61
N SER A 211 12.89 -36.43 -30.80
CA SER A 211 12.57 -37.87 -30.83
C SER A 211 12.00 -38.33 -29.49
N MET A 212 12.65 -37.94 -28.39
CA MET A 212 12.21 -38.26 -27.03
C MET A 212 10.84 -37.66 -26.69
N VAL A 213 10.61 -36.37 -27.00
CA VAL A 213 9.31 -35.73 -26.74
C VAL A 213 8.20 -36.41 -27.52
N ARG A 214 8.43 -36.75 -28.80
CA ARG A 214 7.46 -37.51 -29.60
C ARG A 214 7.22 -38.90 -29.05
N HIS A 215 8.28 -39.60 -28.62
CA HIS A 215 8.16 -40.94 -28.06
C HIS A 215 7.34 -40.95 -26.76
N VAL A 216 7.57 -39.99 -25.86
CA VAL A 216 6.75 -39.82 -24.66
C VAL A 216 5.30 -39.48 -25.03
N GLN A 217 5.09 -38.56 -25.98
CA GLN A 217 3.75 -38.20 -26.44
C GLN A 217 3.00 -39.41 -27.03
N SER A 218 3.65 -40.21 -27.89
CA SER A 218 3.05 -41.39 -28.49
C SER A 218 2.77 -42.45 -27.44
N THR A 219 3.67 -42.68 -26.49
CA THR A 219 3.47 -43.67 -25.43
C THR A 219 2.31 -43.28 -24.53
N LEU A 220 2.22 -42.01 -24.14
CA LEU A 220 1.07 -41.49 -23.38
C LEU A 220 -0.22 -41.66 -24.18
N GLN A 221 -0.25 -41.29 -25.46
CA GLN A 221 -1.45 -41.45 -26.29
C GLN A 221 -1.86 -42.92 -26.44
N SER A 222 -0.92 -43.82 -26.74
CA SER A 222 -1.21 -45.25 -26.85
C SER A 222 -1.70 -45.87 -25.55
N THR A 223 -1.26 -45.37 -24.40
CA THR A 223 -1.77 -45.81 -23.09
C THR A 223 -3.22 -45.36 -22.90
N LEU A 224 -3.56 -44.11 -23.29
CA LEU A 224 -4.93 -43.64 -23.26
C LEU A 224 -5.84 -44.44 -24.21
N ASP A 225 -5.37 -44.70 -25.42
CA ASP A 225 -6.13 -45.43 -26.43
C ASP A 225 -6.33 -46.90 -26.01
N GLY A 226 -5.32 -47.53 -25.40
CA GLY A 226 -5.38 -48.92 -24.91
C GLY A 226 -6.32 -49.12 -23.71
N ASP A 227 -6.43 -48.10 -22.85
CA ASP A 227 -7.35 -48.09 -21.70
C ASP A 227 -8.74 -47.52 -22.05
N GLU A 228 -9.01 -47.25 -23.34
CA GLU A 228 -10.25 -46.65 -23.85
C GLU A 228 -10.61 -45.30 -23.18
N LEU A 229 -9.59 -44.52 -22.79
CA LEU A 229 -9.76 -43.23 -22.14
C LEU A 229 -9.78 -42.09 -23.18
N PRO A 230 -10.89 -41.33 -23.31
CA PRO A 230 -10.96 -40.25 -24.28
C PRO A 230 -10.03 -39.11 -23.87
N GLY A 231 -8.97 -38.86 -24.64
CA GLY A 231 -8.04 -37.77 -24.36
C GLY A 231 -7.03 -37.53 -25.48
N THR A 232 -6.63 -36.28 -25.64
CA THR A 232 -5.59 -35.90 -26.62
C THR A 232 -4.36 -35.38 -25.91
N VAL A 233 -3.21 -36.01 -26.18
CA VAL A 233 -1.91 -35.61 -25.62
C VAL A 233 -1.23 -34.58 -26.53
N MET A 234 -0.95 -33.41 -25.98
CA MET A 234 -0.28 -32.30 -26.65
C MET A 234 1.04 -31.97 -25.95
N GLY A 235 2.11 -31.77 -26.73
CA GLY A 235 3.36 -31.21 -26.22
C GLY A 235 3.21 -29.72 -25.90
N ARG A 236 3.67 -29.31 -24.71
CA ARG A 236 3.68 -27.91 -24.25
C ARG A 236 5.11 -27.42 -24.08
N GLN A 237 5.38 -26.23 -24.59
CA GLN A 237 6.65 -25.53 -24.37
C GLN A 237 6.48 -24.42 -23.32
N LYS A 238 7.47 -24.26 -22.44
CA LYS A 238 7.54 -23.08 -21.56
C LYS A 238 7.87 -21.82 -22.37
N HIS A 239 7.27 -20.70 -21.99
CA HIS A 239 7.48 -19.39 -22.63
C HIS A 239 8.83 -18.78 -22.23
N LEU A 240 9.33 -17.84 -23.03
CA LEU A 240 10.70 -17.32 -22.94
C LEU A 240 10.98 -16.67 -21.59
N LEU A 241 10.06 -15.82 -21.13
CA LEU A 241 10.24 -15.10 -19.87
C LEU A 241 10.30 -16.04 -18.65
N SER A 242 9.50 -17.11 -18.62
CA SER A 242 9.55 -18.10 -17.53
C SER A 242 10.87 -18.86 -17.49
N ILE A 243 11.42 -19.21 -18.66
CA ILE A 243 12.74 -19.84 -18.73
C ILE A 243 13.79 -18.89 -18.15
N TYR A 244 13.76 -17.62 -18.56
CA TYR A 244 14.68 -16.61 -18.06
C TYR A 244 14.55 -16.37 -16.55
N ARG A 245 13.33 -16.23 -16.02
CA ARG A 245 13.07 -16.08 -14.58
C ARG A 245 13.62 -17.28 -13.81
N LYS A 246 13.37 -18.51 -14.28
CA LYS A 246 13.87 -19.72 -13.64
C LYS A 246 15.40 -19.82 -13.65
N MET A 247 16.04 -19.48 -14.77
CA MET A 247 17.51 -19.40 -14.86
C MET A 247 18.09 -18.43 -13.83
N ARG A 248 17.47 -17.25 -13.71
CA ARG A 248 17.91 -16.19 -12.80
C ARG A 248 17.69 -16.58 -11.33
N ASP A 249 16.49 -17.02 -10.99
CA ASP A 249 16.07 -17.25 -9.61
C ASP A 249 16.75 -18.51 -9.02
N GLN A 250 16.95 -19.56 -9.84
CA GLN A 250 17.65 -20.78 -9.42
C GLN A 250 19.15 -20.75 -9.68
N ARG A 251 19.66 -19.70 -10.36
CA ARG A 251 21.06 -19.56 -10.81
C ARG A 251 21.58 -20.78 -11.59
N LYS A 252 20.71 -21.41 -12.38
CA LYS A 252 21.05 -22.60 -13.18
C LYS A 252 21.23 -22.27 -14.67
N PRO A 253 22.23 -22.87 -15.34
CA PRO A 253 22.39 -22.76 -16.79
C PRO A 253 21.27 -23.49 -17.54
N PHE A 254 21.03 -23.10 -18.80
CA PHE A 254 19.91 -23.61 -19.60
C PHE A 254 19.95 -25.14 -19.85
N ASN A 255 21.15 -25.71 -19.96
CA ASN A 255 21.35 -27.15 -20.16
C ASN A 255 20.80 -28.02 -19.01
N GLU A 256 20.78 -27.49 -17.78
CA GLU A 256 20.23 -28.16 -16.60
C GLU A 256 18.71 -28.00 -16.44
N LEU A 257 18.08 -27.15 -17.27
CA LEU A 257 16.63 -27.00 -17.29
C LEU A 257 16.02 -28.17 -18.05
N MET A 258 15.70 -29.22 -17.32
CA MET A 258 15.06 -30.42 -17.86
C MET A 258 13.55 -30.24 -18.08
N ASP A 259 12.93 -29.24 -17.46
CA ASP A 259 11.48 -29.01 -17.46
C ASP A 259 10.98 -28.04 -18.55
N VAL A 260 11.76 -27.84 -19.62
CA VAL A 260 11.35 -26.95 -20.73
C VAL A 260 10.15 -27.53 -21.50
N PHE A 261 10.02 -28.85 -21.52
CA PHE A 261 8.98 -29.58 -22.22
C PHE A 261 8.05 -30.24 -21.20
N GLY A 262 6.76 -29.92 -21.28
CA GLY A 262 5.70 -30.58 -20.53
C GLY A 262 4.68 -31.18 -21.48
N PHE A 263 3.75 -31.96 -20.94
CA PHE A 263 2.65 -32.54 -21.69
C PHE A 263 1.33 -32.07 -21.11
N ARG A 264 0.36 -31.89 -21.99
CA ARG A 264 -1.00 -31.51 -21.67
C ARG A 264 -1.92 -32.56 -22.23
N ILE A 265 -2.82 -33.07 -21.40
CA ILE A 265 -3.85 -34.03 -21.79
C ILE A 265 -5.19 -33.33 -21.62
N VAL A 266 -5.91 -33.19 -22.73
CA VAL A 266 -7.25 -32.59 -22.74
C VAL A 266 -8.28 -33.70 -22.94
N THR A 267 -9.24 -33.79 -22.02
CA THR A 267 -10.31 -34.78 -22.02
C THR A 267 -11.69 -34.12 -21.98
N ASP A 268 -12.76 -34.89 -21.93
CA ASP A 268 -14.15 -34.44 -21.94
C ASP A 268 -14.70 -34.14 -20.54
N ARG A 269 -14.45 -35.03 -19.57
CA ARG A 269 -15.09 -35.02 -18.25
C ARG A 269 -14.07 -35.06 -17.10
N VAL A 270 -14.52 -34.61 -15.93
CA VAL A 270 -13.69 -34.54 -14.72
C VAL A 270 -13.33 -35.92 -14.18
N ASP A 271 -14.24 -36.89 -14.24
CA ASP A 271 -13.95 -38.28 -13.86
C ASP A 271 -12.85 -38.88 -14.74
N THR A 272 -12.89 -38.63 -16.04
CA THR A 272 -11.85 -39.04 -16.98
C THR A 272 -10.49 -38.43 -16.61
N CYS A 273 -10.42 -37.19 -16.12
CA CYS A 273 -9.16 -36.59 -15.67
C CYS A 273 -8.45 -37.43 -14.60
N TYR A 274 -9.19 -37.95 -13.60
CA TYR A 274 -8.63 -38.77 -12.54
C TYR A 274 -8.30 -40.19 -12.99
N ARG A 275 -9.08 -40.77 -13.92
CA ARG A 275 -8.73 -42.05 -14.55
C ARG A 275 -7.43 -41.95 -15.34
N ILE A 276 -7.29 -40.89 -16.13
CA ILE A 276 -6.07 -40.56 -16.86
C ILE A 276 -4.89 -40.37 -15.91
N LEU A 277 -5.08 -39.69 -14.77
CA LEU A 277 -4.04 -39.55 -13.76
C LEU A 277 -3.53 -40.92 -13.28
N GLY A 278 -4.44 -41.86 -13.01
CA GLY A 278 -4.09 -43.23 -12.63
C GLY A 278 -3.30 -43.97 -13.71
N ALA A 279 -3.76 -43.92 -14.96
CA ALA A 279 -3.06 -44.53 -16.11
C ALA A 279 -1.65 -43.94 -16.29
N VAL A 280 -1.51 -42.63 -16.15
CA VAL A 280 -0.24 -41.92 -16.25
C VAL A 280 0.72 -42.28 -15.10
N HIS A 281 0.22 -42.47 -13.87
CA HIS A 281 1.02 -42.90 -12.71
C HIS A 281 1.45 -44.36 -12.78
N ASN A 282 0.65 -45.21 -13.43
CA ASN A 282 1.02 -46.61 -13.72
C ASN A 282 2.15 -46.67 -14.76
N LEU A 283 2.11 -45.80 -15.78
CA LEU A 283 3.13 -45.74 -16.81
C LEU A 283 4.46 -45.14 -16.29
N TYR A 284 4.39 -44.04 -15.55
CA TYR A 284 5.57 -43.36 -14.99
C TYR A 284 5.38 -43.06 -13.50
N LYS A 285 6.39 -43.38 -12.71
CA LYS A 285 6.35 -43.17 -11.25
C LYS A 285 6.26 -41.68 -10.91
N PRO A 286 5.31 -41.25 -10.05
CA PRO A 286 5.21 -39.86 -9.64
C PRO A 286 6.32 -39.46 -8.67
N VAL A 287 6.75 -38.20 -8.75
CA VAL A 287 7.68 -37.60 -7.80
C VAL A 287 6.91 -37.17 -6.54
N PRO A 288 7.27 -37.66 -5.34
CA PRO A 288 6.60 -37.29 -4.08
C PRO A 288 6.53 -35.77 -3.87
N GLY A 289 5.39 -35.28 -3.37
CA GLY A 289 5.16 -33.85 -3.11
C GLY A 289 5.03 -32.96 -4.35
N ARG A 290 5.00 -33.53 -5.56
CA ARG A 290 4.85 -32.79 -6.84
C ARG A 290 3.54 -33.07 -7.58
N PHE A 291 2.55 -33.59 -6.87
CA PHE A 291 1.18 -33.65 -7.33
C PHE A 291 0.40 -32.46 -6.79
N LYS A 292 -0.39 -31.81 -7.65
CA LYS A 292 -1.29 -30.72 -7.26
C LYS A 292 -2.63 -30.89 -7.95
N ASP A 293 -3.69 -30.88 -7.15
CA ASP A 293 -5.06 -30.99 -7.62
C ASP A 293 -5.73 -29.62 -7.66
N TYR A 294 -5.60 -28.93 -8.80
CA TYR A 294 -6.31 -27.66 -9.02
C TYR A 294 -7.74 -27.86 -9.53
N ILE A 295 -8.21 -29.10 -9.71
CA ILE A 295 -9.63 -29.34 -10.02
C ILE A 295 -10.44 -29.20 -8.74
N ALA A 296 -10.01 -29.89 -7.68
CA ALA A 296 -10.64 -29.83 -6.36
C ALA A 296 -10.41 -28.47 -5.68
N ILE A 297 -9.22 -27.87 -5.85
CA ILE A 297 -8.86 -26.57 -5.28
C ILE A 297 -8.45 -25.61 -6.43
N PRO A 298 -9.43 -24.98 -7.12
CA PRO A 298 -9.15 -24.05 -8.21
C PRO A 298 -8.27 -22.90 -7.77
N LYS A 299 -7.49 -22.33 -8.71
CA LYS A 299 -6.75 -21.10 -8.41
C LYS A 299 -7.65 -19.89 -8.30
N ALA A 300 -7.16 -18.79 -7.70
CA ALA A 300 -7.88 -17.52 -7.58
C ALA A 300 -8.42 -17.01 -8.93
N ASN A 301 -7.65 -17.18 -10.01
CA ASN A 301 -8.05 -16.80 -11.37
C ASN A 301 -8.98 -17.81 -12.08
N GLY A 302 -9.47 -18.82 -11.35
CA GLY A 302 -10.32 -19.90 -11.85
C GLY A 302 -9.59 -20.98 -12.64
N TYR A 303 -8.26 -21.01 -12.63
CA TYR A 303 -7.50 -22.07 -13.27
C TYR A 303 -7.74 -23.43 -12.61
N GLN A 304 -8.07 -24.43 -13.42
CA GLN A 304 -8.29 -25.82 -13.01
C GLN A 304 -7.48 -26.78 -13.88
N SER A 305 -6.77 -27.73 -13.23
CA SER A 305 -6.01 -28.82 -13.87
C SER A 305 -5.37 -29.71 -12.80
N LEU A 306 -5.18 -31.00 -13.10
CA LEU A 306 -4.31 -31.88 -12.32
C LEU A 306 -2.87 -31.70 -12.81
N HIS A 307 -1.95 -31.38 -11.92
CA HIS A 307 -0.52 -31.28 -12.22
C HIS A 307 0.21 -32.42 -11.53
N THR A 308 1.03 -33.14 -12.29
CA THR A 308 1.90 -34.17 -11.74
C THR A 308 3.27 -34.11 -12.39
N THR A 309 4.33 -34.25 -11.58
CA THR A 309 5.69 -34.46 -12.08
C THR A 309 6.04 -35.92 -11.95
N LEU A 310 6.52 -36.54 -13.02
CA LEU A 310 6.81 -37.96 -13.13
C LEU A 310 8.28 -38.18 -13.48
N PHE A 311 8.81 -39.34 -13.12
CA PHE A 311 10.12 -39.79 -13.60
C PHE A 311 9.96 -40.36 -15.01
N GLY A 312 10.44 -39.60 -16.00
CA GLY A 312 10.40 -40.00 -17.40
C GLY A 312 11.54 -40.93 -17.82
N PRO A 313 11.60 -41.27 -19.12
CA PRO A 313 12.68 -42.06 -19.69
C PRO A 313 14.05 -41.41 -19.40
N ASN A 314 15.02 -42.23 -19.01
CA ASN A 314 16.39 -41.80 -18.66
C ASN A 314 16.47 -40.83 -17.46
N GLY A 315 15.49 -40.87 -16.55
CA GLY A 315 15.50 -40.08 -15.31
C GLY A 315 15.15 -38.60 -15.49
N ILE A 316 14.70 -38.20 -16.67
CA ILE A 316 14.31 -36.82 -16.96
C ILE A 316 12.91 -36.56 -16.37
N PRO A 317 12.73 -35.54 -15.51
CA PRO A 317 11.42 -35.23 -14.94
C PRO A 317 10.47 -34.72 -16.04
N ILE A 318 9.28 -35.31 -16.11
CA ILE A 318 8.21 -34.93 -17.03
C ILE A 318 7.08 -34.27 -16.24
N GLU A 319 6.66 -33.07 -16.66
CA GLU A 319 5.48 -32.39 -16.12
C GLU A 319 4.26 -32.70 -16.99
N VAL A 320 3.22 -33.32 -16.41
CA VAL A 320 1.96 -33.64 -17.09
C VAL A 320 0.83 -32.82 -16.48
N GLN A 321 0.02 -32.21 -17.33
CA GLN A 321 -1.16 -31.44 -16.96
C GLN A 321 -2.40 -32.08 -17.58
N ILE A 322 -3.39 -32.43 -16.75
CA ILE A 322 -4.62 -33.09 -17.20
C ILE A 322 -5.79 -32.17 -16.89
N ARG A 323 -6.69 -31.96 -17.85
CA ARG A 323 -7.88 -31.12 -17.68
C ARG A 323 -8.93 -31.37 -18.77
N THR A 324 -10.15 -30.90 -18.55
CA THR A 324 -11.22 -30.99 -19.55
C THR A 324 -11.11 -29.92 -20.62
N ARG A 325 -11.88 -30.03 -21.71
CA ARG A 325 -11.99 -28.98 -22.76
C ARG A 325 -12.50 -27.65 -22.19
N GLU A 326 -13.48 -27.69 -21.29
CA GLU A 326 -13.98 -26.49 -20.60
C GLU A 326 -12.89 -25.83 -19.75
N MET A 327 -12.14 -26.63 -18.99
CA MET A 327 -11.01 -26.15 -18.19
C MET A 327 -9.85 -25.63 -19.06
N GLU A 328 -9.64 -26.20 -20.25
CA GLU A 328 -8.69 -25.69 -21.24
C GLU A 328 -9.09 -24.29 -21.73
N ALA A 329 -10.36 -24.13 -22.12
CA ALA A 329 -10.91 -22.84 -22.56
C ALA A 329 -10.80 -21.78 -21.44
N MET A 330 -11.22 -22.14 -20.22
CA MET A 330 -11.11 -21.28 -19.04
C MET A 330 -9.65 -20.93 -18.73
N ALA A 331 -8.71 -21.86 -18.85
CA ALA A 331 -7.32 -21.60 -18.56
C ALA A 331 -6.60 -20.73 -19.61
N ASN A 332 -7.11 -20.69 -20.85
CA ASN A 332 -6.52 -19.90 -21.93
C ASN A 332 -7.17 -18.51 -22.04
N ASN A 333 -8.50 -18.46 -21.92
CA ASN A 333 -9.31 -17.25 -22.15
C ASN A 333 -9.86 -16.65 -20.86
N GLY A 334 -9.71 -17.31 -19.70
CA GLY A 334 -10.13 -16.78 -18.41
C GLY A 334 -11.61 -16.48 -18.35
N ILE A 335 -11.96 -15.33 -17.78
CA ILE A 335 -13.35 -14.86 -17.66
C ILE A 335 -14.02 -14.73 -19.03
N ALA A 336 -13.26 -14.44 -20.10
CA ALA A 336 -13.79 -14.37 -21.46
C ALA A 336 -14.34 -15.72 -21.97
N ALA A 337 -13.90 -16.84 -21.39
CA ALA A 337 -14.42 -18.15 -21.74
C ALA A 337 -15.91 -18.34 -21.38
N HIS A 338 -16.47 -17.51 -20.50
CA HIS A 338 -17.89 -17.53 -20.17
C HIS A 338 -18.78 -17.14 -21.38
N TRP A 339 -18.31 -16.25 -22.26
CA TRP A 339 -19.08 -15.82 -23.44
C TRP A 339 -19.13 -16.87 -24.54
N LEU A 340 -18.12 -17.75 -24.64
CA LEU A 340 -18.15 -18.94 -25.51
C LEU A 340 -19.39 -19.81 -25.27
N TYR A 341 -19.88 -19.90 -24.03
CA TYR A 341 -20.92 -20.85 -23.64
C TYR A 341 -22.32 -20.25 -23.53
N LYS A 342 -22.49 -18.92 -23.50
CA LYS A 342 -23.82 -18.31 -23.63
C LYS A 342 -24.44 -18.49 -25.02
N ALA A 343 -23.66 -18.87 -26.02
CA ALA A 343 -24.15 -19.27 -27.34
C ALA A 343 -24.78 -20.69 -27.36
N GLY A 344 -24.62 -21.49 -26.28
CA GLY A 344 -25.21 -22.81 -26.16
C GLY A 344 -25.97 -22.98 -24.84
N GLN A 345 -27.30 -23.11 -24.91
CA GLN A 345 -28.20 -23.37 -23.77
C GLN A 345 -27.76 -24.57 -22.91
N THR A 346 -26.87 -24.37 -21.94
CA THR A 346 -26.57 -25.37 -20.92
C THR A 346 -26.50 -24.73 -19.54
N ASP A 347 -27.49 -25.06 -18.70
CA ASP A 347 -27.65 -24.68 -17.28
C ASP A 347 -26.57 -25.31 -16.36
N ARG A 348 -25.27 -25.18 -16.68
CA ARG A 348 -24.20 -25.67 -15.80
C ARG A 348 -23.52 -24.54 -15.01
N PRO A 349 -23.46 -24.61 -13.65
CA PRO A 349 -23.10 -23.47 -12.79
C PRO A 349 -21.60 -23.16 -12.69
N ILE A 350 -20.73 -23.88 -13.41
CA ILE A 350 -19.27 -23.86 -13.19
C ILE A 350 -18.66 -22.48 -13.54
N ALA A 351 -19.26 -21.75 -14.48
CA ALA A 351 -18.72 -20.49 -15.00
C ALA A 351 -19.14 -19.23 -14.20
N MET A 352 -20.16 -19.31 -13.33
CA MET A 352 -20.58 -18.14 -12.52
C MET A 352 -19.52 -17.74 -11.48
N GLY A 353 -18.76 -18.70 -10.94
CA GLY A 353 -17.81 -18.46 -9.86
C GLY A 353 -16.57 -17.66 -10.27
N SER A 354 -16.08 -17.76 -11.50
CA SER A 354 -14.93 -16.96 -11.96
C SER A 354 -15.29 -15.49 -12.21
N HIS A 355 -16.48 -15.26 -12.77
CA HIS A 355 -17.01 -13.92 -13.03
C HIS A 355 -17.40 -13.18 -11.74
N ALA A 356 -17.86 -13.93 -10.73
CA ALA A 356 -18.10 -13.41 -9.38
C ALA A 356 -16.79 -13.04 -8.69
N ARG A 357 -15.78 -13.93 -8.67
CA ARG A 357 -14.46 -13.67 -8.08
C ARG A 357 -13.73 -12.50 -8.71
N ALA A 358 -13.83 -12.34 -10.03
CA ALA A 358 -13.25 -11.19 -10.73
C ALA A 358 -13.91 -9.87 -10.31
N ARG A 359 -15.24 -9.86 -10.18
CA ARG A 359 -15.99 -8.70 -9.68
C ARG A 359 -15.69 -8.40 -8.22
N GLU A 360 -15.58 -9.44 -7.39
CA GLU A 360 -15.21 -9.33 -5.98
C GLU A 360 -13.80 -8.75 -5.81
N TRP A 361 -12.84 -9.20 -6.61
CA TRP A 361 -11.50 -8.62 -6.66
C TRP A 361 -11.53 -7.12 -7.02
N VAL A 362 -12.28 -6.74 -8.06
CA VAL A 362 -12.43 -5.33 -8.44
C VAL A 362 -13.13 -4.50 -7.35
N ARG A 363 -14.12 -5.06 -6.65
CA ARG A 363 -14.75 -4.42 -5.48
C ARG A 363 -13.74 -4.23 -4.34
N GLY A 364 -12.92 -5.23 -4.04
CA GLY A 364 -11.87 -5.12 -3.03
C GLY A 364 -10.85 -4.01 -3.34
N LEU A 365 -10.52 -3.82 -4.63
CA LEU A 365 -9.68 -2.70 -5.07
C LEU A 365 -10.36 -1.33 -4.84
N LEU A 366 -11.66 -1.22 -5.09
CA LEU A 366 -12.43 0.01 -4.84
C LEU A 366 -12.54 0.33 -3.34
N GLU A 367 -12.77 -0.68 -2.49
CA GLU A 367 -12.81 -0.50 -1.04
C GLU A 367 -11.46 -0.02 -0.52
N MET A 368 -10.36 -0.61 -1.00
CA MET A 368 -9.01 -0.16 -0.68
C MET A 368 -8.79 1.30 -1.10
N GLN A 369 -9.25 1.70 -2.28
CA GLN A 369 -9.15 3.08 -2.76
C GLN A 369 -9.90 4.06 -1.83
N ARG A 370 -11.09 3.69 -1.33
CA ARG A 370 -11.85 4.55 -0.41
C ARG A 370 -11.13 4.81 0.92
N HIS A 371 -10.26 3.91 1.34
CA HIS A 371 -9.52 3.99 2.61
C HIS A 371 -8.06 4.43 2.44
N ALA A 372 -7.54 4.47 1.21
CA ALA A 372 -6.18 4.90 0.92
C ALA A 372 -6.09 6.43 0.84
N GLY A 373 -5.27 7.04 1.69
CA GLY A 373 -5.05 8.49 1.68
C GLY A 373 -4.17 9.00 0.53
N ASN A 374 -3.38 8.13 -0.12
CA ASN A 374 -2.42 8.50 -1.18
C ASN A 374 -2.44 7.49 -2.35
N SER A 375 -2.54 7.98 -3.59
CA SER A 375 -2.57 7.19 -4.84
C SER A 375 -1.29 6.37 -5.09
N LEU A 376 -0.13 6.82 -4.61
CA LEU A 376 1.13 6.07 -4.72
C LEU A 376 1.15 4.83 -3.82
N GLU A 377 0.69 4.97 -2.57
CA GLU A 377 0.55 3.84 -1.63
C GLU A 377 -0.44 2.81 -2.17
N PHE A 378 -1.53 3.29 -2.79
CA PHE A 378 -2.50 2.42 -3.46
C PHE A 378 -1.86 1.56 -4.55
N ILE A 379 -1.06 2.14 -5.48
CA ILE A 379 -0.39 1.32 -6.51
C ILE A 379 0.54 0.28 -5.87
N GLU A 380 1.35 0.64 -4.88
CA GLU A 380 2.27 -0.32 -4.28
C GLU A 380 1.51 -1.48 -3.63
N HIS A 381 0.39 -1.18 -2.96
CA HIS A 381 -0.47 -2.20 -2.35
C HIS A 381 -1.12 -3.10 -3.41
N VAL A 382 -1.63 -2.53 -4.49
CA VAL A 382 -2.21 -3.30 -5.58
C VAL A 382 -1.15 -4.09 -6.34
N LYS A 383 0.06 -3.55 -6.58
CA LYS A 383 1.18 -4.28 -7.21
C LYS A 383 1.56 -5.52 -6.42
N ASN A 384 1.52 -5.46 -5.08
CA ASN A 384 1.80 -6.59 -4.21
C ASN A 384 0.64 -7.60 -4.15
N ASP A 385 -0.60 -7.13 -4.20
CA ASP A 385 -1.80 -7.97 -4.21
C ASP A 385 -2.04 -8.66 -5.57
N LEU A 386 -1.49 -8.09 -6.65
CA LEU A 386 -1.66 -8.60 -8.01
C LEU A 386 -1.02 -9.99 -8.26
N PHE A 387 -0.03 -10.42 -7.45
CA PHE A 387 0.48 -11.81 -7.41
C PHE A 387 1.38 -12.07 -6.19
N PRO A 388 0.85 -12.68 -5.15
CA PRO A 388 1.56 -13.69 -4.38
C PRO A 388 1.25 -15.08 -4.97
N ASP A 389 2.15 -16.06 -4.79
CA ASP A 389 1.70 -17.46 -4.85
C ASP A 389 0.55 -17.60 -3.84
N ASP A 390 -0.60 -18.17 -4.18
CA ASP A 390 -1.69 -18.26 -3.19
C ASP A 390 -1.41 -19.43 -2.22
N ALA A 391 -1.52 -19.15 -0.93
CA ALA A 391 -1.62 -20.13 0.14
C ALA A 391 -3.10 -20.46 0.38
N TYR A 392 -3.44 -21.75 0.31
CA TYR A 392 -4.80 -22.24 0.58
C TYR A 392 -4.85 -22.77 2.00
N VAL A 393 -5.61 -22.10 2.86
CA VAL A 393 -5.75 -22.49 4.26
C VAL A 393 -7.18 -22.90 4.56
N PHE A 394 -7.33 -23.88 5.44
CA PHE A 394 -8.62 -24.39 5.85
C PHE A 394 -9.11 -23.68 7.11
N THR A 395 -10.39 -23.35 7.15
CA THR A 395 -11.08 -23.01 8.39
C THR A 395 -11.31 -24.29 9.20
N PRO A 396 -11.57 -24.21 10.51
CA PRO A 396 -11.89 -25.38 11.33
C PRO A 396 -13.15 -26.13 10.86
N LYS A 397 -14.02 -25.45 10.08
CA LYS A 397 -15.23 -26.02 9.48
C LYS A 397 -14.96 -26.73 8.14
N GLY A 398 -13.75 -26.62 7.61
CA GLY A 398 -13.34 -27.21 6.33
C GLY A 398 -13.51 -26.27 5.13
N ASP A 399 -13.92 -25.02 5.33
CA ASP A 399 -13.98 -24.04 4.24
C ASP A 399 -12.56 -23.64 3.82
N ILE A 400 -12.36 -23.41 2.53
CA ILE A 400 -11.06 -23.01 1.99
C ILE A 400 -11.01 -21.49 1.88
N MET A 401 -9.97 -20.88 2.44
CA MET A 401 -9.68 -19.46 2.26
C MET A 401 -8.37 -19.27 1.48
N GLU A 402 -8.41 -18.31 0.56
CA GLU A 402 -7.28 -17.94 -0.27
C GLU A 402 -6.53 -16.75 0.36
N LEU A 403 -5.23 -16.92 0.59
CA LEU A 403 -4.37 -15.89 1.15
C LEU A 403 -3.07 -15.76 0.36
N PRO A 404 -2.39 -14.61 0.40
CA PRO A 404 -1.08 -14.47 -0.23
C PRO A 404 -0.04 -15.39 0.44
N ARG A 405 0.89 -15.98 -0.32
CA ARG A 405 1.99 -16.80 0.24
C ARG A 405 2.82 -15.98 1.19
N GLY A 406 3.07 -16.57 2.34
CA GLY A 406 3.72 -15.90 3.45
C GLY A 406 2.76 -15.12 4.35
N ALA A 407 1.47 -15.04 4.02
CA ALA A 407 0.44 -14.51 4.90
C ALA A 407 0.57 -15.10 6.29
N THR A 408 0.29 -14.27 7.27
CA THR A 408 0.33 -14.65 8.68
C THR A 408 -1.05 -15.01 9.20
N ALA A 409 -1.12 -15.56 10.41
CA ALA A 409 -2.40 -15.84 11.05
C ALA A 409 -3.28 -14.57 11.21
N ILE A 410 -2.65 -13.39 11.32
CA ILE A 410 -3.38 -12.11 11.38
C ILE A 410 -4.02 -11.78 10.04
N ASP A 411 -3.30 -12.01 8.93
CA ASP A 411 -3.86 -11.84 7.59
C ASP A 411 -5.09 -12.74 7.39
N PHE A 412 -5.04 -13.98 7.89
CA PHE A 412 -6.21 -14.87 7.92
C PHE A 412 -7.36 -14.31 8.76
N ALA A 413 -7.09 -13.83 9.98
CA ALA A 413 -8.12 -13.27 10.85
C ALA A 413 -8.89 -12.11 10.18
N TYR A 414 -8.18 -11.16 9.57
CA TYR A 414 -8.79 -10.03 8.82
C TYR A 414 -9.41 -10.44 7.48
N ALA A 415 -8.98 -11.57 6.90
CA ALA A 415 -9.65 -12.13 5.74
C ALA A 415 -11.03 -12.68 6.10
N VAL A 416 -11.16 -13.36 7.26
CA VAL A 416 -12.44 -13.87 7.78
C VAL A 416 -13.37 -12.70 8.12
N HIS A 417 -12.94 -11.80 9.00
CA HIS A 417 -13.72 -10.62 9.37
C HIS A 417 -12.84 -9.58 10.07
N THR A 418 -13.12 -8.29 9.87
CA THR A 418 -12.37 -7.22 10.53
C THR A 418 -12.45 -7.30 12.06
N ASP A 419 -13.62 -7.65 12.61
CA ASP A 419 -13.80 -7.78 14.07
C ASP A 419 -13.03 -8.97 14.65
N ILE A 420 -12.91 -10.06 13.90
CA ILE A 420 -12.11 -11.23 14.30
C ILE A 420 -10.63 -10.86 14.29
N GLY A 421 -10.19 -10.10 13.28
CA GLY A 421 -8.85 -9.53 13.23
C GLY A 421 -8.56 -8.60 14.41
N ASN A 422 -9.47 -7.67 14.72
CA ASN A 422 -9.31 -6.72 15.82
C ASN A 422 -9.31 -7.39 17.19
N SER A 423 -10.12 -8.43 17.36
CA SER A 423 -10.27 -9.14 18.63
C SER A 423 -9.31 -10.32 18.78
N CYS A 424 -8.32 -10.47 17.88
CA CYS A 424 -7.41 -11.62 17.83
C CYS A 424 -6.38 -11.58 18.97
N ILE A 425 -6.24 -12.68 19.71
CA ILE A 425 -5.21 -12.84 20.76
C ILE A 425 -4.20 -13.92 20.39
N ALA A 426 -4.68 -15.05 19.88
CA ALA A 426 -3.85 -16.20 19.57
C ALA A 426 -4.39 -16.94 18.34
N CYS A 427 -3.56 -17.82 17.78
CA CYS A 427 -3.97 -18.72 16.72
C CYS A 427 -3.54 -20.16 17.02
N ARG A 428 -4.28 -21.12 16.45
CA ARG A 428 -3.84 -22.50 16.31
C ARG A 428 -3.67 -22.84 14.83
N ILE A 429 -2.55 -23.46 14.49
CA ILE A 429 -2.28 -24.02 13.17
C ILE A 429 -2.23 -25.54 13.32
N ASP A 430 -3.02 -26.25 12.53
CA ASP A 430 -3.20 -27.70 12.61
C ASP A 430 -3.48 -28.20 14.04
N ARG A 431 -4.35 -27.46 14.74
CA ARG A 431 -4.76 -27.67 16.14
C ARG A 431 -3.66 -27.43 17.20
N HIS A 432 -2.49 -26.93 16.82
CA HIS A 432 -1.40 -26.58 17.74
C HIS A 432 -1.28 -25.07 17.90
N LEU A 433 -1.04 -24.58 19.12
CA LEU A 433 -0.81 -23.15 19.38
C LEU A 433 0.43 -22.67 18.62
N ALA A 434 0.28 -21.57 17.89
CA ALA A 434 1.35 -20.98 17.10
C ALA A 434 1.44 -19.46 17.33
N PRO A 435 2.63 -18.85 17.12
CA PRO A 435 2.76 -17.39 17.12
C PRO A 435 1.91 -16.74 16.01
N LEU A 436 1.34 -15.56 16.29
CA LEU A 436 0.58 -14.79 15.30
C LEU A 436 1.41 -14.36 14.07
N SER A 437 2.73 -14.26 14.23
CA SER A 437 3.69 -13.96 13.16
C SER A 437 4.05 -15.16 12.28
N SER A 438 3.54 -16.35 12.60
CA SER A 438 3.80 -17.57 11.83
C SER A 438 3.22 -17.44 10.42
N ARG A 439 4.05 -17.77 9.43
CA ARG A 439 3.64 -17.80 8.03
C ARG A 439 2.83 -19.07 7.76
N LEU A 440 1.72 -18.90 7.07
CA LEU A 440 0.81 -19.98 6.71
C LEU A 440 1.29 -20.70 5.45
N GLU A 441 1.21 -22.02 5.48
CA GLU A 441 1.47 -22.91 4.35
C GLU A 441 0.17 -23.47 3.77
N SER A 442 0.17 -23.77 2.47
CA SER A 442 -0.99 -24.38 1.82
C SER A 442 -1.29 -25.76 2.41
N GLY A 443 -2.54 -26.00 2.78
CA GLY A 443 -2.99 -27.25 3.36
C GLY A 443 -3.22 -27.20 4.86
N GLN A 444 -2.78 -26.14 5.53
CA GLN A 444 -2.91 -26.01 6.98
C GLN A 444 -4.30 -25.57 7.40
N THR A 445 -4.75 -26.04 8.56
CA THR A 445 -5.99 -25.60 9.20
C THR A 445 -5.70 -24.50 10.22
N VAL A 446 -6.34 -23.34 10.11
CA VAL A 446 -6.10 -22.19 10.98
C VAL A 446 -7.34 -21.90 11.82
N GLU A 447 -7.17 -21.82 13.13
CA GLU A 447 -8.18 -21.42 14.10
C GLU A 447 -7.72 -20.13 14.79
N ILE A 448 -8.56 -19.10 14.80
CA ILE A 448 -8.28 -17.83 15.48
C ILE A 448 -9.00 -17.82 16.83
N ILE A 449 -8.27 -17.48 17.88
CA ILE A 449 -8.79 -17.32 19.23
C ILE A 449 -8.99 -15.83 19.49
N THR A 450 -10.23 -15.43 19.72
CA THR A 450 -10.63 -14.05 19.97
C THR A 450 -11.06 -13.84 21.43
N ALA A 451 -10.91 -12.63 21.96
CA ALA A 451 -11.55 -12.25 23.22
C ALA A 451 -12.19 -10.84 23.18
N PRO A 452 -13.30 -10.63 23.91
CA PRO A 452 -13.93 -9.33 24.02
C PRO A 452 -12.99 -8.34 24.73
N GLY A 453 -12.62 -7.26 24.06
CA GLY A 453 -11.71 -6.22 24.56
C GLY A 453 -10.26 -6.34 24.08
N ALA A 454 -9.92 -7.37 23.30
CA ALA A 454 -8.63 -7.43 22.63
C ALA A 454 -8.50 -6.30 21.60
N GLN A 455 -7.28 -5.76 21.47
CA GLN A 455 -6.97 -4.65 20.57
C GLN A 455 -5.74 -4.98 19.72
N PRO A 456 -5.67 -4.46 18.48
CA PRO A 456 -4.49 -4.63 17.63
C PRO A 456 -3.23 -4.02 18.23
N ASN A 457 -2.10 -4.68 18.03
CA ASN A 457 -0.79 -4.18 18.46
C ASN A 457 -0.04 -3.55 17.26
N LEU A 458 0.64 -2.43 17.49
CA LEU A 458 1.52 -1.79 16.51
C LEU A 458 2.55 -2.76 15.90
N ALA A 459 3.04 -3.72 16.68
CA ALA A 459 4.00 -4.72 16.23
C ALA A 459 3.48 -5.56 15.04
N TRP A 460 2.16 -5.70 14.88
CA TRP A 460 1.54 -6.47 13.79
C TRP A 460 1.83 -5.87 12.41
N LEU A 461 2.05 -4.55 12.32
CA LEU A 461 2.39 -3.89 11.05
C LEU A 461 3.74 -4.37 10.47
N SER A 462 4.61 -4.95 11.29
CA SER A 462 5.92 -5.45 10.84
C SER A 462 5.84 -6.77 10.07
N PHE A 463 4.82 -7.59 10.32
CA PHE A 463 4.70 -8.93 9.75
C PHE A 463 3.37 -9.22 9.03
N THR A 464 2.39 -8.31 9.11
CA THR A 464 1.17 -8.38 8.28
C THR A 464 1.53 -8.10 6.83
N ILE A 465 1.08 -8.99 5.93
CA ILE A 465 1.44 -8.92 4.52
C ILE A 465 0.31 -8.29 3.70
N THR A 466 -0.94 -8.67 3.99
CA THR A 466 -2.09 -8.23 3.20
C THR A 466 -2.34 -6.73 3.37
N ALA A 467 -2.67 -6.06 2.26
CA ALA A 467 -3.04 -4.65 2.30
C ALA A 467 -4.31 -4.41 3.12
N LYS A 468 -5.29 -5.33 3.04
CA LYS A 468 -6.52 -5.31 3.83
C LYS A 468 -6.23 -5.32 5.34
N ALA A 469 -5.42 -6.28 5.83
CA ALA A 469 -5.08 -6.35 7.25
C ALA A 469 -4.28 -5.11 7.69
N ARG A 470 -3.28 -4.68 6.93
CA ARG A 470 -2.48 -3.48 7.29
C ARG A 470 -3.34 -2.23 7.38
N SER A 471 -4.27 -2.02 6.43
CA SER A 471 -5.19 -0.89 6.46
C SER A 471 -6.12 -0.94 7.67
N ALA A 472 -6.71 -2.11 7.93
CA ALA A 472 -7.60 -2.32 9.08
C ALA A 472 -6.88 -2.12 10.43
N VAL A 473 -5.66 -2.64 10.59
CA VAL A 473 -4.83 -2.45 11.79
C VAL A 473 -4.50 -0.97 11.99
N ARG A 474 -4.08 -0.25 10.94
CA ARG A 474 -3.81 1.20 11.03
C ARG A 474 -5.05 1.98 11.41
N HIS A 475 -6.20 1.65 10.82
CA HIS A 475 -7.47 2.28 11.13
C HIS A 475 -7.84 2.08 12.61
N ALA A 476 -7.73 0.86 13.12
CA ALA A 476 -7.99 0.54 14.52
C ALA A 476 -7.04 1.29 15.48
N LEU A 477 -5.73 1.31 15.18
CA LEU A 477 -4.74 2.04 15.98
C LEU A 477 -4.97 3.56 15.99
N LYS A 478 -5.37 4.14 14.84
CA LYS A 478 -5.69 5.57 14.74
C LYS A 478 -6.92 5.92 15.57
N HIS A 479 -7.98 5.10 15.49
CA HIS A 479 -9.16 5.26 16.32
C HIS A 479 -8.84 5.13 17.81
N GLN A 480 -7.98 4.19 18.19
CA GLN A 480 -7.53 4.04 19.57
C GLN A 480 -6.78 5.28 20.06
N GLN A 481 -5.80 5.77 19.30
CA GLN A 481 -5.04 6.97 19.66
C GLN A 481 -5.95 8.19 19.85
N ARG A 482 -6.96 8.34 18.99
CA ARG A 482 -7.97 9.38 19.12
C ARG A 482 -8.77 9.23 20.41
N ASN A 483 -9.31 8.03 20.67
CA ASN A 483 -10.08 7.76 21.89
C ASN A 483 -9.26 7.97 23.17
N ASP A 484 -8.00 7.55 23.19
CA ASP A 484 -7.09 7.74 24.33
C ASP A 484 -6.78 9.23 24.54
N SER A 485 -6.55 9.98 23.45
CA SER A 485 -6.31 11.43 23.49
C SER A 485 -7.55 12.18 23.97
N VAL A 486 -8.74 11.85 23.46
CA VAL A 486 -10.02 12.41 23.91
C VAL A 486 -10.27 12.11 25.38
N ALA A 487 -10.02 10.87 25.82
CA ALA A 487 -10.19 10.48 27.22
C ALA A 487 -9.23 11.24 28.15
N LEU A 488 -7.98 11.43 27.74
CA LEU A 488 -6.99 12.23 28.45
C LEU A 488 -7.41 13.72 28.49
N GLY A 489 -7.80 14.28 27.34
CA GLY A 489 -8.30 15.65 27.22
C GLY A 489 -9.51 15.90 28.11
N ARG A 490 -10.45 14.95 28.19
CA ARG A 490 -11.63 15.02 29.07
C ARG A 490 -11.24 15.09 30.54
N ARG A 491 -10.23 14.32 30.96
CA ARG A 491 -9.70 14.39 32.34
C ARG A 491 -9.04 15.74 32.62
N LEU A 492 -8.19 16.21 31.70
CA LEU A 492 -7.47 17.47 31.85
C LEU A 492 -8.42 18.68 31.88
N LEU A 493 -9.44 18.69 31.00
CA LEU A 493 -10.43 19.76 30.96
C LEU A 493 -11.33 19.74 32.20
N ASN A 494 -11.80 18.57 32.65
CA ASN A 494 -12.55 18.47 33.92
C ASN A 494 -11.73 18.94 35.12
N GLN A 495 -10.43 18.60 35.17
CA GLN A 495 -9.55 19.07 36.22
C GLN A 495 -9.38 20.59 36.19
N ALA A 496 -9.25 21.19 35.00
CA ALA A 496 -9.19 22.64 34.87
C ALA A 496 -10.51 23.35 35.23
N LEU A 497 -11.64 22.78 34.84
CA LEU A 497 -12.99 23.29 35.18
C LEU A 497 -13.29 23.18 36.68
N SER A 498 -12.68 22.21 37.39
CA SER A 498 -12.85 22.09 38.85
C SER A 498 -12.37 23.31 39.62
N SER A 499 -11.36 24.04 39.12
CA SER A 499 -10.91 25.31 39.70
C SER A 499 -11.95 26.43 39.60
N PHE A 500 -12.94 26.26 38.73
CA PHE A 500 -14.07 27.17 38.54
C PHE A 500 -15.38 26.57 39.10
N ASN A 501 -15.34 25.51 39.91
CA ASN A 501 -16.50 24.76 40.42
C ASN A 501 -17.43 24.19 39.32
N MET A 502 -16.91 23.93 38.13
CA MET A 502 -17.66 23.39 36.99
C MET A 502 -17.18 21.97 36.61
N THR A 503 -18.03 21.22 35.93
CA THR A 503 -17.70 19.95 35.29
C THR A 503 -18.16 19.95 33.84
N LEU A 504 -17.54 19.16 32.96
CA LEU A 504 -17.95 19.07 31.56
C LEU A 504 -19.44 18.71 31.41
N ASP A 505 -19.96 17.90 32.32
CA ASP A 505 -21.34 17.41 32.29
C ASP A 505 -22.35 18.44 32.83
N SER A 506 -21.88 19.49 33.52
CA SER A 506 -22.72 20.58 34.03
C SER A 506 -22.79 21.78 33.09
N LEU A 507 -22.05 21.79 31.98
CA LEU A 507 -22.04 22.88 31.01
C LEU A 507 -23.24 22.81 30.07
N ALA A 508 -23.86 23.97 29.80
CA ALA A 508 -24.94 24.05 28.81
C ALA A 508 -24.41 23.74 27.39
N PRO A 509 -25.07 22.87 26.61
CA PRO A 509 -24.62 22.49 25.26
C PRO A 509 -24.42 23.69 24.31
N ALA A 510 -25.23 24.74 24.48
CA ALA A 510 -25.15 25.97 23.67
C ALA A 510 -23.81 26.71 23.81
N HIS A 511 -23.21 26.72 25.00
CA HIS A 511 -21.93 27.38 25.25
C HIS A 511 -20.75 26.59 24.66
N VAL A 512 -20.86 25.26 24.69
CA VAL A 512 -19.88 24.39 24.04
C VAL A 512 -19.90 24.60 22.53
N ASP A 513 -21.08 24.69 21.92
CA ASP A 513 -21.22 24.95 20.47
C ASP A 513 -20.71 26.33 20.05
N GLU A 514 -20.90 27.37 20.88
CA GLU A 514 -20.36 28.71 20.63
C GLU A 514 -18.83 28.72 20.67
N LEU A 515 -18.24 28.03 21.65
CA LEU A 515 -16.80 27.86 21.75
C LEU A 515 -16.24 27.06 20.57
N LEU A 516 -16.90 25.98 20.16
CA LEU A 516 -16.50 25.17 19.01
C LEU A 516 -16.47 26.00 17.72
N LYS A 517 -17.50 26.83 17.50
CA LYS A 517 -17.54 27.79 16.38
C LYS A 517 -16.40 28.80 16.43
N ALA A 518 -16.13 29.39 17.61
CA ALA A 518 -15.04 30.35 17.78
C ALA A 518 -13.66 29.73 17.53
N LEU A 519 -13.49 28.44 17.83
CA LEU A 519 -12.25 27.69 17.63
C LEU A 519 -12.15 27.02 16.25
N SER A 520 -13.18 27.13 15.40
CA SER A 520 -13.28 26.44 14.11
C SER A 520 -13.15 24.91 14.24
N LEU A 521 -13.77 24.33 15.27
CA LEU A 521 -13.82 22.89 15.53
C LEU A 521 -15.24 22.37 15.33
N ASP A 522 -15.36 21.16 14.79
CA ASP A 522 -16.66 20.58 14.42
C ASP A 522 -17.32 19.85 15.60
N THR A 523 -16.53 19.21 16.47
CA THR A 523 -17.05 18.41 17.58
C THR A 523 -16.31 18.65 18.90
N LEU A 524 -16.99 18.37 20.02
CA LEU A 524 -16.38 18.39 21.36
C LEU A 524 -15.21 17.41 21.45
N ASP A 525 -15.30 16.26 20.80
CA ASP A 525 -14.22 15.28 20.76
C ASP A 525 -12.96 15.85 20.08
N ASP A 526 -13.09 16.70 19.05
CA ASP A 526 -11.93 17.37 18.42
C ASP A 526 -11.24 18.33 19.39
N LEU A 527 -12.02 19.08 20.18
CA LEU A 527 -11.49 19.95 21.23
C LEU A 527 -10.76 19.13 22.31
N LEU A 528 -11.34 18.02 22.73
CA LEU A 528 -10.75 17.12 23.73
C LEU A 528 -9.48 16.44 23.18
N GLU A 529 -9.46 16.07 21.91
CA GLU A 529 -8.30 15.52 21.22
C GLU A 529 -7.14 16.54 21.19
N GLU A 530 -7.40 17.80 20.83
CA GLU A 530 -6.41 18.87 20.85
C GLU A 530 -5.84 19.15 22.26
N ILE A 531 -6.70 19.10 23.28
CA ILE A 531 -6.25 19.21 24.68
C ILE A 531 -5.40 18.00 25.08
N GLY A 532 -5.83 16.79 24.72
CA GLY A 532 -5.12 15.55 25.03
C GLY A 532 -3.75 15.44 24.35
N LEU A 533 -3.61 15.99 23.14
CA LEU A 533 -2.36 16.10 22.40
C LEU A 533 -1.48 17.29 22.86
N GLY A 534 -2.01 18.17 23.70
CA GLY A 534 -1.30 19.33 24.24
C GLY A 534 -1.15 20.49 23.24
N SER A 535 -1.89 20.48 22.12
CA SER A 535 -1.94 21.61 21.19
C SER A 535 -2.71 22.79 21.78
N ARG A 536 -3.64 22.53 22.71
CA ARG A 536 -4.35 23.56 23.48
C ARG A 536 -4.25 23.31 24.99
N VAL A 537 -4.14 24.41 25.74
CA VAL A 537 -4.04 24.35 27.20
C VAL A 537 -5.44 24.27 27.81
N ALA A 538 -5.74 23.19 28.53
CA ALA A 538 -7.03 22.93 29.16
C ALA A 538 -7.57 24.11 29.99
N TRP A 539 -6.69 24.83 30.71
CA TRP A 539 -7.08 25.97 31.54
C TRP A 539 -7.60 27.18 30.74
N SER A 540 -6.99 27.46 29.59
CA SER A 540 -7.45 28.55 28.70
C SER A 540 -8.86 28.30 28.16
N VAL A 541 -9.15 27.02 27.89
CA VAL A 541 -10.47 26.56 27.44
C VAL A 541 -11.47 26.62 28.59
N ALA A 542 -11.09 26.14 29.79
CA ALA A 542 -11.93 26.19 30.99
C ALA A 542 -12.30 27.62 31.39
N ARG A 543 -11.35 28.57 31.33
CA ARG A 543 -11.61 29.98 31.64
C ARG A 543 -12.61 30.61 30.67
N ARG A 544 -12.48 30.35 29.37
CA ARG A 544 -13.45 30.85 28.36
C ARG A 544 -14.85 30.27 28.58
N LEU A 545 -14.91 29.00 28.99
CA LEU A 545 -16.18 28.36 29.36
C LEU A 545 -16.77 28.96 30.64
N ALA A 546 -15.94 29.39 31.59
CA ALA A 546 -16.36 30.02 32.85
C ALA A 546 -16.74 31.51 32.69
N ASP A 547 -16.03 32.28 31.87
CA ASP A 547 -16.33 33.71 31.58
C ASP A 547 -17.67 33.90 30.84
N SER A 548 -18.30 32.81 30.38
CA SER A 548 -19.57 32.80 29.64
C SER A 548 -20.80 32.57 30.53
N GLU A 549 -20.63 32.34 31.85
CA GLU A 549 -21.74 32.33 32.81
C GLU A 549 -21.81 33.66 33.58
N PRO A 550 -22.79 34.53 33.27
CA PRO A 550 -23.01 35.76 34.02
C PRO A 550 -23.97 35.47 35.17
N GLU A 551 -23.52 34.80 36.23
CA GLU A 551 -24.06 34.96 37.59
C GLU A 551 -23.30 34.10 38.60
N GLN A 552 -22.84 34.75 39.68
CA GLN A 552 -22.18 34.22 40.88
C GLN A 552 -20.64 34.06 40.86
N ILE A 553 -19.93 35.18 40.74
CA ILE A 553 -18.67 35.35 41.46
C ILE A 553 -18.75 36.68 42.23
N GLU A 554 -19.15 36.62 43.50
CA GLU A 554 -19.02 37.74 44.42
C GLU A 554 -17.55 38.09 44.60
N ALA A 555 -17.31 39.41 44.67
CA ALA A 555 -16.01 40.04 44.63
C ALA A 555 -15.07 39.63 45.77
N HIS A 556 -13.84 39.26 45.40
CA HIS A 556 -12.64 39.55 46.19
C HIS A 556 -11.66 40.35 45.32
N SER A 557 -11.82 41.67 45.37
CA SER A 557 -10.83 42.65 44.92
C SER A 557 -9.99 43.10 46.13
N ASP A 558 -8.79 42.54 46.26
CA ASP A 558 -7.55 43.17 46.78
C ASP A 558 -6.56 42.08 47.20
N ASP A 559 -6.09 41.33 46.20
CA ASP A 559 -4.69 40.93 46.10
C ASP A 559 -4.53 40.50 44.64
N GLN A 560 -3.70 41.20 43.85
CA GLN A 560 -3.33 40.69 42.54
C GLN A 560 -2.49 39.45 42.79
N GLY A 561 -3.15 38.29 42.89
CA GLY A 561 -2.57 37.01 43.24
C GLY A 561 -1.51 36.63 42.24
N ALA A 562 -0.27 37.04 42.52
CA ALA A 562 0.90 36.52 41.86
C ALA A 562 0.87 35.01 42.04
N MET A 563 0.91 34.28 40.94
CA MET A 563 0.97 32.83 41.00
C MET A 563 2.32 32.45 41.62
N ALA A 564 2.29 32.03 42.88
CA ALA A 564 3.47 31.56 43.59
C ALA A 564 3.94 30.24 42.97
N ILE A 565 5.15 30.24 42.41
CA ILE A 565 5.75 29.02 41.86
C ILE A 565 6.15 28.14 43.05
N SER A 566 5.25 27.25 43.45
CA SER A 566 5.53 26.15 44.38
C SER A 566 5.77 24.90 43.55
N GLY A 567 6.84 24.16 43.82
CA GLY A 567 7.26 22.95 43.07
C GLY A 567 6.27 21.78 43.10
N ALA A 568 5.01 21.99 43.53
CA ALA A 568 3.98 20.98 43.74
C ALA A 568 2.66 21.23 42.99
N HIS A 569 2.61 22.11 41.98
CA HIS A 569 1.42 22.29 41.16
C HIS A 569 1.64 21.94 39.68
N ASN A 570 0.72 21.12 39.17
CA ASN A 570 0.80 20.25 38.00
C ASN A 570 0.71 20.98 36.65
N MET A 571 1.30 22.17 36.53
CA MET A 571 1.48 22.88 35.27
C MET A 571 2.90 22.65 34.74
N VAL A 572 3.05 22.48 33.43
CA VAL A 572 4.36 22.42 32.77
C VAL A 572 4.97 23.82 32.79
N ILE A 573 5.64 24.15 33.90
CA ILE A 573 6.44 25.37 34.07
C ILE A 573 7.87 25.01 33.65
N SER A 574 8.41 25.74 32.68
CA SER A 574 9.79 25.59 32.23
C SER A 574 10.59 26.88 32.43
N PHE A 575 11.86 26.77 32.80
CA PHE A 575 12.70 27.96 33.02
C PHE A 575 13.49 28.32 31.76
N ALA A 576 13.53 29.60 31.41
CA ALA A 576 14.19 30.07 30.20
C ALA A 576 15.72 29.94 30.28
N ARG A 577 16.32 29.28 29.29
CA ARG A 577 17.78 29.16 29.14
C ARG A 577 18.47 30.42 28.61
N CYS A 578 17.70 31.44 28.21
CA CYS A 578 18.26 32.71 27.73
C CYS A 578 18.68 33.65 28.88
N CYS A 579 17.97 33.61 30.01
CA CYS A 579 18.21 34.50 31.17
C CYS A 579 18.38 33.77 32.51
N TYR A 580 18.16 32.44 32.54
CA TYR A 580 18.37 31.56 33.70
C TYR A 580 17.81 32.14 35.00
N PRO A 581 16.49 32.33 35.15
CA PRO A 581 15.91 32.95 36.34
C PRO A 581 16.23 32.14 37.61
N LEU A 582 16.59 32.84 38.70
CA LEU A 582 16.89 32.22 40.00
C LEU A 582 15.95 32.76 41.09
N PRO A 583 15.70 31.97 42.15
CA PRO A 583 15.02 32.47 43.34
C PRO A 583 15.66 33.76 43.87
N GLY A 584 14.86 34.82 43.94
CA GLY A 584 15.27 36.19 44.29
C GLY A 584 15.46 37.15 43.10
N ASP A 585 15.30 36.69 41.85
CA ASP A 585 15.19 37.57 40.68
C ASP A 585 13.72 37.96 40.42
N ALA A 586 13.50 39.18 39.91
CA ALA A 586 12.18 39.57 39.38
C ALA A 586 11.89 38.76 38.10
N ILE A 587 10.75 38.07 38.08
CA ILE A 587 10.37 37.12 37.03
C ILE A 587 9.02 37.45 36.38
N VAL A 588 8.85 37.00 35.14
CA VAL A 588 7.62 37.08 34.34
C VAL A 588 7.43 35.75 33.63
N GLY A 589 6.19 35.26 33.57
CA GLY A 589 5.83 34.08 32.79
C GLY A 589 5.39 34.47 31.39
N SER A 590 5.95 33.82 30.36
CA SER A 590 5.49 33.94 28.98
C SER A 590 4.87 32.62 28.50
N LEU A 591 3.78 32.70 27.73
CA LEU A 591 3.13 31.52 27.16
C LEU A 591 3.83 31.09 25.87
N SER A 592 4.37 29.85 25.83
CA SER A 592 5.05 29.32 24.63
C SER A 592 4.38 28.05 24.12
N ALA A 593 4.06 28.02 22.82
CA ALA A 593 3.43 26.88 22.18
C ALA A 593 4.30 25.61 22.35
N GLY A 594 3.72 24.56 22.96
CA GLY A 594 4.36 23.26 23.17
C GLY A 594 5.26 23.13 24.41
N ARG A 595 5.56 24.20 25.15
CA ARG A 595 6.37 24.15 26.39
C ARG A 595 5.64 24.66 27.65
N GLY A 596 4.39 25.10 27.50
CA GLY A 596 3.61 25.65 28.60
C GLY A 596 4.07 27.06 28.97
N ILE A 597 4.19 27.33 30.28
CA ILE A 597 4.62 28.62 30.80
C ILE A 597 6.15 28.61 30.91
N VAL A 598 6.79 29.55 30.22
CA VAL A 598 8.24 29.75 30.28
C VAL A 598 8.54 30.92 31.21
N VAL A 599 9.33 30.69 32.26
CA VAL A 599 9.70 31.72 33.24
C VAL A 599 10.94 32.47 32.74
N HIS A 600 10.83 33.78 32.62
CA HIS A 600 11.91 34.69 32.24
C HIS A 600 12.21 35.67 33.38
N ARG A 601 13.41 36.28 33.38
CA ARG A 601 13.69 37.48 34.17
C ARG A 601 12.95 38.67 33.55
N SER A 602 12.45 39.60 34.37
CA SER A 602 11.70 40.78 33.91
C SER A 602 12.48 41.66 32.93
N GLU A 603 13.82 41.65 33.01
CA GLU A 603 14.73 42.44 32.16
C GLU A 603 15.22 41.67 30.92
N CYS A 604 14.67 40.49 30.62
CA CYS A 604 15.15 39.67 29.51
C CYS A 604 14.85 40.32 28.15
N GLY A 605 15.89 40.52 27.33
CA GLY A 605 15.74 41.05 25.97
C GLY A 605 14.94 40.15 25.02
N ASN A 606 14.75 38.88 25.36
CA ASN A 606 13.99 37.91 24.57
C ASN A 606 12.47 37.93 24.87
N LEU A 607 11.98 39.00 25.51
CA LEU A 607 10.57 39.27 25.81
C LEU A 607 9.94 40.25 24.80
N GLU A 608 10.51 40.38 23.59
CA GLU A 608 9.95 41.27 22.56
C GLU A 608 8.50 40.91 22.21
N ASP A 609 8.18 39.62 22.11
CA ASP A 609 6.81 39.12 21.88
C ASP A 609 5.82 39.52 23.00
N CYS A 610 6.30 39.68 24.24
CA CYS A 610 5.48 40.16 25.37
C CYS A 610 5.20 41.67 25.30
N ARG A 611 6.03 42.44 24.59
CA ARG A 611 5.82 43.89 24.42
C ARG A 611 4.75 44.17 23.38
N GLU A 612 4.58 43.30 22.40
CA GLU A 612 3.56 43.42 21.34
C GLU A 612 2.18 42.89 21.79
N ASP A 613 2.13 41.88 22.66
CA ASP A 613 0.88 41.24 23.11
C ASP A 613 0.87 41.01 24.64
N PRO A 614 0.30 41.96 25.42
CA PRO A 614 0.28 41.90 26.88
C PRO A 614 -0.50 40.69 27.43
N GLU A 615 -1.40 40.07 26.66
CA GLU A 615 -2.20 38.93 27.11
C GLU A 615 -1.40 37.63 27.20
N LYS A 616 -0.19 37.57 26.62
CA LYS A 616 0.67 36.38 26.65
C LYS A 616 1.55 36.30 27.89
N CYS A 617 1.58 37.34 28.72
CA CYS A 617 2.58 37.48 29.78
C CYS A 617 1.91 37.80 31.11
N PHE A 618 2.34 37.09 32.16
CA PHE A 618 1.70 37.11 33.46
C PHE A 618 2.75 37.38 34.55
N PRO A 619 2.44 38.21 35.56
CA PRO A 619 3.32 38.44 36.69
C PRO A 619 3.46 37.14 37.50
N LEU A 620 4.70 36.73 37.77
CA LEU A 620 5.02 35.58 38.60
C LEU A 620 5.81 36.02 39.82
N GLN A 621 5.64 35.31 40.94
CA GLN A 621 6.46 35.47 42.13
C GLN A 621 7.05 34.13 42.57
N TRP A 622 8.25 34.20 43.11
CA TRP A 622 8.86 33.04 43.77
C TRP A 622 8.09 32.74 45.06
N SER A 623 7.86 31.47 45.35
CA SER A 623 7.36 31.06 46.66
C SER A 623 8.43 31.19 47.73
N ASP A 624 8.03 31.30 49.00
CA ASP A 624 8.93 31.40 50.14
C ASP A 624 9.69 30.09 50.44
N THR A 625 9.29 28.97 49.81
CA THR A 625 9.84 27.63 50.02
C THR A 625 10.18 26.96 48.69
N VAL A 626 11.40 27.20 48.20
CA VAL A 626 11.94 26.56 46.99
C VAL A 626 13.11 25.67 47.37
N GLU A 627 12.98 24.35 47.20
CA GLU A 627 14.00 23.36 47.59
C GLU A 627 14.85 22.83 46.41
N ASP A 628 14.53 23.20 45.16
CA ASP A 628 15.23 22.72 43.97
C ASP A 628 16.50 23.54 43.63
N ASP A 629 17.43 22.91 42.90
CA ASP A 629 18.59 23.58 42.29
C ASP A 629 18.27 24.06 40.88
N PHE A 630 18.67 25.29 40.55
CA PHE A 630 18.39 25.93 39.27
C PHE A 630 19.65 26.12 38.43
N PRO A 631 19.61 25.85 37.12
CA PRO A 631 20.75 26.06 36.24
C PRO A 631 21.04 27.56 36.07
N VAL A 632 22.31 27.93 36.09
CA VAL A 632 22.78 29.28 35.80
C VAL A 632 24.09 29.24 35.00
N GLY A 633 24.15 30.04 33.94
CA GLY A 633 25.36 30.26 33.17
C GLY A 633 26.26 31.34 33.79
N LEU A 634 27.55 31.07 33.86
CA LEU A 634 28.62 32.00 34.17
C LEU A 634 29.63 32.03 33.02
N ARG A 635 30.08 33.23 32.66
CA ARG A 635 31.21 33.46 31.76
C ARG A 635 32.35 34.04 32.58
N ILE A 636 33.47 33.35 32.61
CA ILE A 636 34.65 33.68 33.41
C ILE A 636 35.82 33.91 32.46
N GLU A 637 36.41 35.10 32.53
CA GLU A 637 37.67 35.43 31.85
C GLU A 637 38.81 35.18 32.82
N ILE A 638 39.73 34.27 32.47
CA ILE A 638 40.77 33.77 33.35
C ILE A 638 42.09 33.61 32.60
N GLU A 639 43.23 33.78 33.27
CA GLU A 639 44.52 33.49 32.67
C GLU A 639 44.73 31.98 32.48
N THR A 640 45.30 31.56 31.33
CA THR A 640 45.47 30.15 30.98
C THR A 640 46.55 29.47 31.83
N ARG A 641 46.23 28.32 32.48
CA ARG A 641 47.16 27.57 33.35
C ARG A 641 46.89 26.06 33.29
N ARG A 642 47.91 25.26 33.59
CA ARG A 642 47.73 23.82 33.82
C ARG A 642 46.92 23.59 35.11
N GLY A 643 45.90 22.73 35.04
CA GLY A 643 45.08 22.36 36.20
C GLY A 643 43.86 23.24 36.47
N LEU A 644 43.61 24.27 35.65
CA LEU A 644 42.53 25.26 35.85
C LEU A 644 41.13 24.64 35.98
N VAL A 645 40.83 23.62 35.17
CA VAL A 645 39.56 22.88 35.23
C VAL A 645 39.37 22.19 36.59
N ALA A 646 40.42 21.53 37.08
CA ALA A 646 40.35 20.77 38.33
C ALA A 646 40.16 21.69 39.53
N GLU A 647 40.81 22.86 39.52
CA GLU A 647 40.69 23.85 40.58
C GLU A 647 39.33 24.52 40.60
N LEU A 648 38.79 24.90 39.43
CA LEU A 648 37.42 25.41 39.32
C LEU A 648 36.40 24.36 39.77
N ALA A 649 36.56 23.10 39.35
CA ALA A 649 35.68 22.01 39.75
C ALA A 649 35.70 21.79 41.27
N SER A 650 36.87 21.81 41.89
CA SER A 650 37.01 21.67 43.35
C SER A 650 36.31 22.82 44.09
N LEU A 651 36.55 24.08 43.69
CA LEU A 651 35.97 25.25 44.34
C LEU A 651 34.45 25.30 44.27
N ILE A 652 33.89 24.83 43.16
CA ILE A 652 32.44 24.77 42.95
C ILE A 652 31.83 23.64 43.78
N ASN A 653 32.49 22.46 43.80
CA ASN A 653 32.05 21.33 44.62
C ASN A 653 32.11 21.64 46.12
N ASP A 654 33.17 22.31 46.59
CA ASP A 654 33.31 22.81 47.97
C ASP A 654 32.26 23.87 48.34
N ALA A 655 31.63 24.48 47.34
CA ALA A 655 30.54 25.42 47.53
C ALA A 655 29.16 24.76 47.52
N GLU A 656 29.06 23.42 47.43
CA GLU A 656 27.82 22.66 47.31
C GLU A 656 27.00 22.98 46.05
N ALA A 657 27.66 23.28 44.94
CA ALA A 657 27.01 23.45 43.64
C ALA A 657 27.44 22.37 42.64
N ASN A 658 26.50 21.94 41.79
CA ASN A 658 26.78 20.94 40.76
C ASN A 658 27.15 21.62 39.43
N ILE A 659 28.09 21.04 38.67
CA ILE A 659 28.48 21.52 37.35
C ILE A 659 27.74 20.70 36.29
N GLU A 660 26.82 21.33 35.57
CA GLU A 660 26.10 20.68 34.47
C GLU A 660 26.93 20.66 33.20
N ARG A 661 27.64 21.77 32.93
CA ARG A 661 28.43 21.93 31.70
C ARG A 661 29.60 22.86 31.94
N ILE A 662 30.75 22.49 31.37
CA ILE A 662 31.92 23.36 31.28
C ILE A 662 32.39 23.40 29.82
N ASN A 663 32.59 24.60 29.30
CA ASN A 663 33.16 24.84 27.98
C ASN A 663 34.30 25.85 28.10
N ILE A 664 35.43 25.56 27.47
CA ILE A 664 36.62 26.42 27.52
C ILE A 664 36.95 26.85 26.10
N GLU A 665 36.99 28.15 25.91
CA GLU A 665 37.38 28.80 24.67
C GLU A 665 38.71 29.52 24.92
N GLU A 666 39.79 29.01 24.34
CA GLU A 666 41.09 29.68 24.36
C GLU A 666 41.03 30.90 23.43
N ARG A 667 41.26 32.10 23.97
CA ARG A 667 41.22 33.34 23.19
C ARG A 667 42.60 33.74 22.70
N ASP A 668 43.62 33.65 23.57
CA ASP A 668 45.04 33.93 23.30
C ASP A 668 45.94 33.05 24.21
N GLU A 669 47.27 33.04 24.00
CA GLU A 669 48.23 32.27 24.82
C GLU A 669 48.14 32.53 26.34
N ARG A 670 47.61 33.69 26.74
CA ARG A 670 47.50 34.11 28.13
C ARG A 670 46.08 34.12 28.69
N LEU A 671 45.03 34.06 27.85
CA LEU A 671 43.65 34.27 28.26
C LEU A 671 42.72 33.18 27.73
N SER A 672 41.95 32.60 28.65
CA SER A 672 40.89 31.62 28.38
C SER A 672 39.55 32.16 28.87
N ILE A 673 38.49 31.87 28.10
CA ILE A 673 37.12 32.12 28.50
C ILE A 673 36.49 30.78 28.90
N VAL A 674 36.04 30.69 30.15
CA VAL A 674 35.33 29.53 30.67
C VAL A 674 33.85 29.87 30.75
N ASN A 675 33.04 29.17 29.96
CA ASN A 675 31.59 29.21 30.02
C ASN A 675 31.12 28.00 30.87
N LEU A 676 30.50 28.28 32.01
CA LEU A 676 30.20 27.28 33.02
C LEU A 676 28.71 27.33 33.38
N THR A 677 28.02 26.19 33.32
CA THR A 677 26.62 26.05 33.74
C THR A 677 26.59 25.32 35.07
N LEU A 678 26.10 26.00 36.11
CA LEU A 678 26.00 25.53 37.49
C LEU A 678 24.54 25.28 37.88
N ALA A 679 24.27 24.26 38.69
CA ALA A 679 23.01 24.15 39.41
C ALA A 679 23.18 24.82 40.79
N VAL A 680 22.37 25.84 41.09
CA VAL A 680 22.42 26.62 42.34
C VAL A 680 21.04 26.82 42.95
N ARG A 681 20.94 26.69 44.28
CA ARG A 681 19.72 26.95 45.07
C ARG A 681 19.11 28.34 44.87
N ASN A 682 19.89 29.42 44.96
CA ASN A 682 19.37 30.79 44.90
C ASN A 682 20.45 31.83 44.54
N ARG A 683 20.03 33.09 44.39
CA ARG A 683 20.93 34.22 44.09
C ARG A 683 22.03 34.43 45.14
N VAL A 684 21.75 34.16 46.42
CA VAL A 684 22.74 34.29 47.52
C VAL A 684 23.81 33.22 47.41
N HIS A 685 23.41 31.99 47.07
CA HIS A 685 24.31 30.87 46.83
C HIS A 685 25.24 31.15 45.64
N LEU A 686 24.69 31.64 44.53
CA LEU A 686 25.49 32.05 43.36
C LEU A 686 26.51 33.14 43.72
N ALA A 687 26.10 34.17 44.48
CA ALA A 687 27.00 35.24 44.88
C ALA A 687 28.19 34.72 45.72
N ARG A 688 27.97 33.71 46.56
CA ARG A 688 29.01 33.04 47.34
C ARG A 688 30.01 32.31 46.45
N ILE A 689 29.53 31.60 45.43
CA ILE A 689 30.37 30.91 44.43
C ILE A 689 31.20 31.91 43.63
N ILE A 690 30.58 32.98 43.12
CA ILE A 690 31.26 34.06 42.39
C ILE A 690 32.36 34.69 43.27
N LYS A 691 32.08 34.93 44.56
CA LYS A 691 33.06 35.48 45.50
C LYS A 691 34.26 34.55 45.69
N ARG A 692 34.04 33.23 45.78
CA ARG A 692 35.13 32.25 45.88
C ARG A 692 35.97 32.19 44.60
N ILE A 693 35.34 32.16 43.43
CA ILE A 693 36.04 32.17 42.14
C ILE A 693 36.85 33.45 41.98
N ARG A 694 36.32 34.61 42.40
CA ARG A 694 37.03 35.90 42.33
C ARG A 694 38.27 35.99 43.24
N ASN A 695 38.37 35.15 44.28
CA ASN A 695 39.56 35.11 45.14
C ASN A 695 40.77 34.46 44.46
N LEU A 696 40.57 33.78 43.33
CA LEU A 696 41.67 33.33 42.49
C LEU A 696 42.33 34.55 41.85
N ALA A 697 43.63 34.74 42.09
CA ALA A 697 44.41 35.93 41.69
C ALA A 697 44.46 36.20 40.17
N TYR A 698 43.84 35.35 39.37
CA TYR A 698 43.97 35.26 37.92
C TYR A 698 42.65 35.19 37.19
N VAL A 699 41.57 35.40 37.92
CA VAL A 699 40.25 35.64 37.36
C VAL A 699 40.12 37.14 37.11
N GLY A 700 39.93 37.51 35.85
CA GLY A 700 39.74 38.90 35.44
C GLY A 700 38.29 39.34 35.62
N ARG A 701 37.37 38.74 34.86
CA ARG A 701 35.96 39.14 34.83
C ARG A 701 35.05 37.93 34.96
N ILE A 702 34.01 38.06 35.78
CA ILE A 702 32.93 37.06 35.89
C ILE A 702 31.62 37.77 35.55
N SER A 703 30.87 37.26 34.58
CA SER A 703 29.52 37.72 34.26
C SER A 703 28.53 36.54 34.25
N ARG A 704 27.29 36.81 34.64
CA ARG A 704 26.19 35.83 34.50
C ARG A 704 25.66 35.92 33.07
N THR A 705 25.50 34.77 32.43
CA THR A 705 25.01 34.68 31.05
C THR A 705 23.55 35.14 30.99
N GLY A 706 23.21 36.05 30.08
CA GLY A 706 21.87 36.65 29.99
C GLY A 706 21.63 37.87 30.89
N SER A 707 22.70 38.55 31.30
CA SER A 707 22.67 39.88 31.94
C SER A 707 22.93 40.99 30.93
#